data_AF-A0A1I6U2Y1-F1
#
_entry.id   AF-A0A1I6U2Y1-F1
#
_cell.length_a   1.000
_cell.length_b   1.000
_cell.length_c   1.000
_cell.angle_alpha   90.00
_cell.angle_beta   90.00
_cell.angle_gamma   90.00
#
_symmetry.space_group_name_H-M   'P 1'
#
loop_
_entity.id
_entity.type
_entity.pdbx_description
1 polymer ?
#
loop_
_entity_poly.entity_id
_entity_poly.type
_entity_poly.pdbx_seq_one_letter_code
_entity_poly.pdbx_strand_id
1 'polypeptide(L)'
;MAIYHFSGQVISKVTKDNKPKSPLAVAAYRSGERLFDEKTDKEWFYKREVSPDSFILAPEHAPEWATDRQKLWNEVNKVEKNYNAQFSREFNIALPRELSIEEQNNLAKDYCQKAFVDKGMVADIAVHRDDENNPHFHVMLTMRPFNKDGSWGIKSKRQYIYDENGEHVLDDKGKKKFNKINMTDWDSIKTFNNWRKQWADTANEYLEKNNINERITHLSNKAIGTEKIPTIHEGFVARKMQKEGRESERVSYNEDVKKYNKKVESIQAFKEKKQAIQFENKFTRKFTPKEKAVLSHAAKELRFFVNSETLSERKIQLEKWKKSVTFKSDSEDKYKALSRIETEEKAIEQAEQILENEANRFIKDYYKHWDVESLDYDEKVRLVDETLSQNDFLSDDEIDLLHMNIQSEKVQQELSSILKNRWTFVVNVEKHIELAGNKLRQINTELGITDDNYIERIKLLKDQSNPRVNVLKDTSEKLVTLHEVKTLMTEFYDMEINRLQPDINLSSLTIHEKELLVSSSEYYGESVDLNLNELRKYSTEDQEKIIQVLNQPYKVKREIMANHFADFQWKNPIHLLLFKEECLTNPELSKESKVNILKISPEQVGEKNINHAIPLYEMNETLERRVISQEITPQIAVQGLRSMMQGILRDRKQEGFAKKQFEEDLKRKKKKTRKRSQGRSI
;
A
#
# COMPACT_ATOMS: atom_id res chain seq x y z
N MET A 1 12.96 -27.72 -26.30
CA MET A 1 11.94 -26.71 -26.00
C MET A 1 11.29 -26.34 -27.31
N ALA A 2 9.96 -26.42 -27.38
CA ALA A 2 9.15 -26.00 -28.50
C ALA A 2 9.36 -24.50 -28.73
N ILE A 3 9.61 -24.12 -29.98
CA ILE A 3 9.89 -22.73 -30.36
C ILE A 3 8.84 -22.28 -31.37
N TYR A 4 8.33 -21.06 -31.20
CA TYR A 4 7.50 -20.43 -32.19
C TYR A 4 8.36 -19.78 -33.30
N HIS A 5 8.27 -20.27 -34.53
CA HIS A 5 8.76 -19.58 -35.72
C HIS A 5 7.72 -19.63 -36.83
N PHE A 6 7.43 -18.47 -37.41
CA PHE A 6 6.52 -18.34 -38.55
C PHE A 6 6.98 -17.17 -39.41
N SER A 7 7.65 -17.48 -40.53
CA SER A 7 8.20 -16.51 -41.46
C SER A 7 7.58 -16.67 -42.83
N GLY A 8 7.19 -15.56 -43.47
CA GLY A 8 6.53 -15.56 -44.76
C GLY A 8 7.23 -14.70 -45.80
N GLN A 9 7.24 -15.16 -47.05
CA GLN A 9 7.74 -14.41 -48.19
C GLN A 9 6.88 -14.64 -49.44
N VAL A 10 6.95 -13.71 -50.38
CA VAL A 10 6.38 -13.89 -51.73
C VAL A 10 7.53 -14.16 -52.70
N ILE A 11 7.38 -15.22 -53.49
CA ILE A 11 8.35 -15.63 -54.49
C ILE A 11 7.91 -15.15 -55.88
N SER A 12 8.78 -14.40 -56.52
CA SER A 12 8.60 -13.87 -57.87
C SER A 12 9.50 -14.60 -58.88
N LYS A 13 9.13 -14.51 -60.16
CA LYS A 13 9.91 -15.03 -61.31
C LYS A 13 11.24 -14.31 -61.53
N VAL A 14 11.55 -13.29 -60.72
CA VAL A 14 12.84 -12.60 -60.68
C VAL A 14 13.37 -12.54 -59.25
N THR A 15 14.69 -12.63 -59.10
CA THR A 15 15.39 -12.39 -57.84
C THR A 15 15.50 -10.89 -57.56
N LYS A 16 16.02 -10.53 -56.37
CA LYS A 16 16.30 -9.12 -56.03
C LYS A 16 17.31 -8.47 -56.97
N ASP A 17 18.24 -9.26 -57.52
CA ASP A 17 19.24 -8.83 -58.52
C ASP A 17 18.71 -8.95 -59.97
N ASN A 18 17.39 -9.00 -60.14
CA ASN A 18 16.70 -9.08 -61.42
C ASN A 18 17.06 -10.30 -62.31
N LYS A 19 17.51 -11.42 -61.70
CA LYS A 19 17.80 -12.67 -62.41
C LYS A 19 16.56 -13.57 -62.49
N PRO A 20 16.30 -14.28 -63.60
CA PRO A 20 15.18 -15.21 -63.70
C PRO A 20 15.19 -16.29 -62.62
N LYS A 21 14.02 -16.61 -62.07
CA LYS A 21 13.82 -17.63 -61.04
C LYS A 21 12.72 -18.59 -61.47
N SER A 22 13.05 -19.88 -61.59
CA SER A 22 12.08 -20.92 -61.97
C SER A 22 11.27 -21.39 -60.75
N PRO A 23 9.93 -21.53 -60.85
CA PRO A 23 9.12 -22.17 -59.81
C PRO A 23 9.57 -23.61 -59.51
N LEU A 24 10.09 -24.31 -60.50
CA LEU A 24 10.49 -25.72 -60.39
C LEU A 24 11.84 -25.87 -59.70
N ALA A 25 12.78 -24.96 -59.99
CA ALA A 25 14.00 -24.86 -59.20
C ALA A 25 13.68 -24.66 -57.72
N VAL A 26 12.68 -23.83 -57.41
CA VAL A 26 12.24 -23.54 -56.05
C VAL A 26 11.58 -24.77 -55.42
N ALA A 27 10.62 -25.39 -56.08
CA ALA A 27 9.94 -26.59 -55.59
C ALA A 27 10.91 -27.77 -55.40
N ALA A 28 11.76 -28.08 -56.38
CA ALA A 28 12.76 -29.14 -56.33
C ALA A 28 13.75 -28.93 -55.18
N TYR A 29 14.17 -27.68 -54.95
CA TYR A 29 15.06 -27.35 -53.83
C TYR A 29 14.42 -27.70 -52.48
N ARG A 30 13.10 -27.59 -52.33
CA ARG A 30 12.39 -27.82 -51.06
C ARG A 30 11.99 -29.27 -50.90
N SER A 31 11.38 -29.89 -51.90
CA SER A 31 10.92 -31.29 -51.81
C SER A 31 12.08 -32.29 -51.89
N GLY A 32 13.21 -31.92 -52.50
CA GLY A 32 14.28 -32.86 -52.83
C GLY A 32 13.98 -33.71 -54.06
N GLU A 33 12.89 -33.42 -54.78
CA GLU A 33 12.51 -34.15 -56.00
C GLU A 33 13.21 -33.59 -57.23
N ARG A 34 13.35 -34.44 -58.25
CA ARG A 34 13.85 -34.08 -59.58
C ARG A 34 12.66 -33.57 -60.40
N LEU A 35 12.69 -32.30 -60.81
CA LEU A 35 11.59 -31.66 -61.54
C LEU A 35 12.06 -31.02 -62.84
N PHE A 36 11.32 -31.23 -63.93
CA PHE A 36 11.60 -30.71 -65.26
C PHE A 36 10.77 -29.46 -65.61
N ASP A 37 11.45 -28.38 -65.98
CA ASP A 37 10.88 -27.07 -66.35
C ASP A 37 10.68 -26.93 -67.84
N GLU A 38 9.43 -27.10 -68.26
CA GLU A 38 8.98 -27.01 -69.66
C GLU A 38 9.30 -25.64 -70.29
N LYS A 39 9.38 -24.58 -69.48
CA LYS A 39 9.66 -23.23 -70.00
C LYS A 39 11.14 -23.01 -70.28
N THR A 40 12.01 -23.58 -69.46
CA THR A 40 13.46 -23.38 -69.58
C THR A 40 14.21 -24.57 -70.17
N ASP A 41 13.49 -25.67 -70.43
CA ASP A 41 14.02 -26.95 -70.88
C ASP A 41 15.15 -27.45 -69.96
N LYS A 42 14.94 -27.31 -68.65
CA LYS A 42 15.93 -27.64 -67.62
C LYS A 42 15.35 -28.52 -66.55
N GLU A 43 16.14 -29.51 -66.15
CA GLU A 43 15.87 -30.32 -64.99
C GLU A 43 16.55 -29.74 -63.75
N TRP A 44 15.80 -29.67 -62.65
CA TRP A 44 16.26 -29.17 -61.36
C TRP A 44 16.26 -30.31 -60.35
N PHE A 45 17.44 -30.56 -59.75
CA PHE A 45 17.63 -31.54 -58.69
C PHE A 45 18.75 -31.08 -57.76
N TYR A 46 18.53 -31.19 -56.45
CA TYR A 46 19.47 -30.74 -55.43
C TYR A 46 19.73 -31.88 -54.45
N LYS A 47 20.95 -32.45 -54.51
CA LYS A 47 21.34 -33.56 -53.63
C LYS A 47 21.33 -33.10 -52.17
N ARG A 48 20.74 -33.91 -51.28
CA ARG A 48 20.69 -33.71 -49.83
C ARG A 48 21.13 -34.97 -49.11
N GLU A 49 21.72 -34.81 -47.93
CA GLU A 49 22.08 -35.93 -47.05
C GLU A 49 20.83 -36.49 -46.36
N VAL A 50 19.97 -35.60 -45.86
CA VAL A 50 18.66 -35.94 -45.28
C VAL A 50 17.56 -35.53 -46.26
N SER A 51 16.76 -36.50 -46.69
CA SER A 51 15.65 -36.25 -47.62
C SER A 51 14.44 -35.66 -46.88
N PRO A 52 13.79 -34.60 -47.40
CA PRO A 52 12.56 -34.06 -46.83
C PRO A 52 11.38 -35.01 -47.00
N ASP A 53 10.42 -34.96 -46.06
CA ASP A 53 9.08 -35.51 -46.32
C ASP A 53 8.27 -34.49 -47.11
N SER A 54 7.72 -34.87 -48.28
CA SER A 54 7.00 -33.97 -49.18
C SER A 54 5.53 -34.37 -49.34
N PHE A 55 4.63 -33.38 -49.38
CA PHE A 55 3.18 -33.60 -49.53
C PHE A 55 2.56 -32.48 -50.38
N ILE A 56 1.52 -32.77 -51.15
CA ILE A 56 0.69 -31.73 -51.77
C ILE A 56 -0.75 -31.91 -51.31
N LEU A 57 -1.33 -30.84 -50.78
CA LEU A 57 -2.74 -30.75 -50.43
C LEU A 57 -3.41 -29.75 -51.37
N ALA A 58 -4.53 -30.16 -51.97
CA ALA A 58 -5.29 -29.35 -52.92
C ALA A 58 -6.76 -29.23 -52.48
N PRO A 59 -7.45 -28.11 -52.78
CA PRO A 59 -8.88 -27.99 -52.53
C PRO A 59 -9.66 -29.10 -53.25
N GLU A 60 -10.81 -29.52 -52.70
CA GLU A 60 -11.61 -30.61 -53.27
C GLU A 60 -12.02 -30.38 -54.73
N HIS A 61 -12.29 -29.12 -55.10
CA HIS A 61 -12.65 -28.73 -56.48
C HIS A 61 -11.44 -28.43 -57.38
N ALA A 62 -10.21 -28.63 -56.89
CA ALA A 62 -9.02 -28.50 -57.71
C ALA A 62 -8.94 -29.68 -58.70
N PRO A 63 -8.34 -29.48 -59.89
CA PRO A 63 -8.09 -30.59 -60.79
C PRO A 63 -7.21 -31.66 -60.15
N GLU A 64 -7.45 -32.94 -60.47
CA GLU A 64 -6.67 -34.07 -59.94
C GLU A 64 -5.16 -33.92 -60.15
N TRP A 65 -4.76 -33.29 -61.25
CA TRP A 65 -3.34 -33.04 -61.53
C TRP A 65 -2.68 -32.04 -60.57
N ALA A 66 -3.44 -31.27 -59.79
CA ALA A 66 -2.89 -30.26 -58.89
C ALA A 66 -2.07 -30.88 -57.74
N THR A 67 -2.21 -32.19 -57.49
CA THR A 67 -1.38 -32.93 -56.53
C THR A 67 -0.09 -33.49 -57.15
N ASP A 68 0.11 -33.38 -58.47
CA ASP A 68 1.38 -33.66 -59.12
C ASP A 68 2.26 -32.41 -59.10
N ARG A 69 3.41 -32.48 -58.41
CA ARG A 69 4.27 -31.33 -58.15
C ARG A 69 4.84 -30.70 -59.42
N GLN A 70 5.34 -31.53 -60.34
CA GLN A 70 5.95 -31.04 -61.57
C GLN A 70 4.92 -30.33 -62.43
N LYS A 71 3.75 -30.94 -62.60
CA LYS A 71 2.64 -30.40 -63.36
C LYS A 71 2.07 -29.15 -62.71
N LEU A 72 1.85 -29.15 -61.39
CA LEU A 72 1.37 -27.99 -60.64
C LEU A 72 2.23 -26.76 -60.90
N TRP A 73 3.54 -26.87 -60.68
CA TRP A 73 4.39 -25.70 -60.79
C TRP A 73 4.69 -25.30 -62.23
N ASN A 74 4.60 -26.22 -63.21
CA ASN A 74 4.62 -25.86 -64.64
C ASN A 74 3.36 -25.09 -65.03
N GLU A 75 2.17 -25.50 -64.56
CA GLU A 75 0.92 -24.78 -64.80
C GLU A 75 0.92 -23.39 -64.13
N VAL A 76 1.47 -23.28 -62.91
CA VAL A 76 1.72 -21.98 -62.28
C VAL A 76 2.68 -21.13 -63.13
N ASN A 77 3.76 -21.71 -63.66
CA ASN A 77 4.72 -21.00 -64.50
C ASN A 77 4.06 -20.46 -65.81
N LYS A 78 3.09 -21.19 -66.37
CA LYS A 78 2.30 -20.83 -67.55
C LYS A 78 1.29 -19.72 -67.27
N VAL A 79 0.51 -19.81 -66.18
CA VAL A 79 -0.53 -18.82 -65.86
C VAL A 79 0.05 -17.47 -65.39
N GLU A 80 1.23 -17.48 -64.77
CA GLU A 80 1.95 -16.28 -64.33
C GLU A 80 2.82 -15.69 -65.46
N LYS A 81 2.17 -14.97 -66.38
CA LYS A 81 2.77 -14.52 -67.64
C LYS A 81 3.84 -13.43 -67.51
N ASN A 82 3.68 -12.49 -66.58
CA ASN A 82 4.60 -11.34 -66.46
C ASN A 82 6.01 -11.79 -66.03
N TYR A 83 7.05 -11.13 -66.55
CA TYR A 83 8.45 -11.48 -66.24
C TYR A 83 8.76 -11.40 -64.74
N ASN A 84 8.12 -10.47 -64.03
CA ASN A 84 8.25 -10.27 -62.59
C ASN A 84 7.05 -10.81 -61.79
N ALA A 85 6.24 -11.70 -62.37
CA ALA A 85 5.05 -12.23 -61.71
C ALA A 85 5.41 -12.95 -60.41
N GLN A 86 4.54 -12.78 -59.40
CA GLN A 86 4.58 -13.52 -58.14
C GLN A 86 3.92 -14.88 -58.35
N PHE A 87 4.66 -15.97 -58.17
CA PHE A 87 4.17 -17.31 -58.49
C PHE A 87 3.83 -18.14 -57.25
N SER A 88 4.42 -17.83 -56.09
CA SER A 88 4.14 -18.53 -54.84
C SER A 88 4.20 -17.57 -53.68
N ARG A 89 3.33 -17.77 -52.68
CA ARG A 89 3.59 -17.35 -51.30
C ARG A 89 4.24 -18.52 -50.59
N GLU A 90 5.22 -18.27 -49.74
CA GLU A 90 5.92 -19.32 -49.00
C GLU A 90 5.94 -18.98 -47.52
N PHE A 91 5.74 -20.00 -46.68
CA PHE A 91 6.03 -19.93 -45.26
C PHE A 91 7.10 -20.95 -44.86
N ASN A 92 8.00 -20.53 -43.98
CA ASN A 92 8.90 -21.40 -43.22
C ASN A 92 8.44 -21.37 -41.76
N ILE A 93 8.12 -22.55 -41.22
CA ILE A 93 7.45 -22.71 -39.93
C ILE A 93 8.21 -23.79 -39.14
N ALA A 94 8.63 -23.47 -37.92
CA ALA A 94 9.29 -24.43 -37.05
C ALA A 94 8.30 -25.45 -36.48
N LEU A 95 8.72 -26.70 -36.37
CA LEU A 95 7.96 -27.79 -35.74
C LEU A 95 8.45 -28.00 -34.31
N PRO A 96 7.56 -28.37 -33.36
CA PRO A 96 7.99 -28.81 -32.05
C PRO A 96 8.80 -30.10 -32.16
N ARG A 97 10.05 -30.07 -31.68
CA ARG A 97 10.96 -31.23 -31.73
C ARG A 97 10.57 -32.33 -30.74
N GLU A 98 9.72 -31.99 -29.78
CA GLU A 98 9.19 -32.88 -28.76
C GLU A 98 8.16 -33.88 -29.34
N LEU A 99 7.59 -33.58 -30.50
CA LEU A 99 6.65 -34.44 -31.22
C LEU A 99 7.39 -35.50 -32.04
N SER A 100 6.76 -36.66 -32.22
CA SER A 100 7.27 -37.71 -33.11
C SER A 100 7.29 -37.25 -34.58
N ILE A 101 8.08 -37.91 -35.43
CA ILE A 101 8.15 -37.60 -36.87
C ILE A 101 6.76 -37.66 -37.52
N GLU A 102 5.96 -38.67 -37.15
CA GLU A 102 4.60 -38.84 -37.63
C GLU A 102 3.69 -37.70 -37.18
N GLU A 103 3.71 -37.35 -35.89
CA GLU A 103 2.96 -36.22 -35.35
C GLU A 103 3.34 -34.90 -35.99
N GLN A 104 4.63 -34.67 -36.26
CA GLN A 104 5.11 -33.48 -36.96
C GLN A 104 4.53 -33.39 -38.39
N ASN A 105 4.50 -34.51 -39.11
CA ASN A 105 3.93 -34.57 -40.46
C ASN A 105 2.41 -34.34 -40.42
N ASN A 106 1.71 -34.96 -39.46
CA ASN A 106 0.26 -34.78 -39.28
C ASN A 106 -0.09 -33.34 -38.88
N LEU A 107 0.66 -32.74 -37.95
CA LEU A 107 0.52 -31.33 -37.56
C LEU A 107 0.71 -30.39 -38.76
N ALA A 108 1.75 -30.59 -39.58
CA ALA A 108 2.00 -29.77 -40.75
C ALA A 108 0.86 -29.87 -41.78
N LYS A 109 0.36 -31.09 -42.04
CA LYS A 109 -0.77 -31.33 -42.95
C LYS A 109 -2.07 -30.71 -42.44
N ASP A 110 -2.44 -30.99 -41.18
CA ASP A 110 -3.66 -30.47 -40.56
C ASP A 110 -3.69 -28.94 -40.54
N TYR A 111 -2.56 -28.33 -40.17
CA TYR A 111 -2.44 -26.88 -40.18
C TYR A 111 -2.59 -26.33 -41.59
N CYS A 112 -1.86 -26.89 -42.57
CA CYS A 112 -1.92 -26.39 -43.95
C CYS A 112 -3.30 -26.60 -44.57
N GLN A 113 -3.99 -27.70 -44.25
CA GLN A 113 -5.36 -27.96 -44.66
C GLN A 113 -6.28 -26.82 -44.19
N LYS A 114 -6.34 -26.59 -42.88
CA LYS A 114 -7.24 -25.60 -42.26
C LYS A 114 -6.89 -24.16 -42.63
N ALA A 115 -5.60 -23.83 -42.61
CA ALA A 115 -5.13 -22.46 -42.77
C ALA A 115 -5.10 -22.01 -44.24
N PHE A 116 -4.82 -22.94 -45.17
CA PHE A 116 -4.56 -22.61 -46.56
C PHE A 116 -5.48 -23.32 -47.55
N VAL A 117 -5.60 -24.64 -47.48
CA VAL A 117 -6.32 -25.44 -48.50
C VAL A 117 -7.82 -25.19 -48.45
N ASP A 118 -8.40 -25.17 -47.25
CA ASP A 118 -9.81 -24.83 -47.02
C ASP A 118 -10.13 -23.38 -47.41
N LYS A 119 -9.10 -22.55 -47.63
CA LYS A 119 -9.20 -21.17 -48.14
C LYS A 119 -8.98 -21.05 -49.64
N GLY A 120 -8.77 -22.18 -50.32
CA GLY A 120 -8.69 -22.28 -51.79
C GLY A 120 -7.29 -22.27 -52.38
N MET A 121 -6.23 -22.34 -51.56
CA MET A 121 -4.84 -22.46 -52.04
C MET A 121 -4.45 -23.93 -52.22
N VAL A 122 -3.57 -24.24 -53.18
CA VAL A 122 -2.84 -25.52 -53.16
C VAL A 122 -1.60 -25.34 -52.30
N ALA A 123 -1.33 -26.29 -51.40
CA ALA A 123 -0.21 -26.27 -50.49
C ALA A 123 0.78 -27.40 -50.80
N ASP A 124 1.96 -27.04 -51.28
CA ASP A 124 3.09 -27.94 -51.47
C ASP A 124 4.03 -27.82 -50.26
N ILE A 125 4.04 -28.87 -49.45
CA ILE A 125 4.66 -28.94 -48.13
C ILE A 125 5.94 -29.78 -48.24
N ALA A 126 7.03 -29.32 -47.65
CA ALA A 126 8.27 -30.07 -47.49
C ALA A 126 8.81 -29.92 -46.06
N VAL A 127 8.88 -31.01 -45.32
CA VAL A 127 9.35 -31.05 -43.92
C VAL A 127 10.83 -31.39 -43.89
N HIS A 128 11.64 -30.49 -43.32
CA HIS A 128 13.10 -30.56 -43.26
C HIS A 128 13.54 -30.89 -41.83
N ARG A 129 14.48 -31.84 -41.72
CA ARG A 129 15.06 -32.35 -40.46
C ARG A 129 16.56 -32.57 -40.58
N ASP A 130 17.22 -31.77 -41.42
CA ASP A 130 18.67 -31.75 -41.60
C ASP A 130 19.42 -31.20 -40.37
N ASP A 131 18.73 -30.47 -39.50
CA ASP A 131 19.17 -30.14 -38.14
C ASP A 131 18.15 -30.67 -37.13
N GLU A 132 18.57 -31.63 -36.30
CA GLU A 132 17.75 -32.26 -35.25
C GLU A 132 17.17 -31.23 -34.25
N ASN A 133 17.84 -30.09 -34.08
CA ASN A 133 17.38 -29.04 -33.17
C ASN A 133 16.44 -28.04 -33.83
N ASN A 134 16.25 -28.12 -35.14
CA ASN A 134 15.44 -27.19 -35.91
C ASN A 134 14.61 -27.90 -36.99
N PRO A 135 13.75 -28.87 -36.61
CA PRO A 135 12.77 -29.40 -37.55
C PRO A 135 11.83 -28.27 -37.97
N HIS A 136 11.63 -28.10 -39.27
CA HIS A 136 10.78 -27.05 -39.82
C HIS A 136 10.18 -27.52 -41.14
N PHE A 137 9.13 -26.86 -41.61
CA PHE A 137 8.60 -27.13 -42.93
C PHE A 137 8.49 -25.87 -43.76
N HIS A 138 8.75 -26.05 -45.04
CA HIS A 138 8.43 -25.10 -46.08
C HIS A 138 7.04 -25.44 -46.62
N VAL A 139 6.18 -24.44 -46.79
CA VAL A 139 4.94 -24.59 -47.55
C VAL A 139 4.87 -23.54 -48.64
N MET A 140 4.84 -23.99 -49.89
CA MET A 140 4.61 -23.15 -51.06
C MET A 140 3.12 -23.18 -51.41
N LEU A 141 2.54 -21.99 -51.50
CA LEU A 141 1.12 -21.76 -51.73
C LEU A 141 0.90 -21.10 -53.09
N THR A 142 -0.08 -21.60 -53.84
CA THR A 142 -0.50 -20.97 -55.09
C THR A 142 -1.03 -19.56 -54.86
N MET A 143 -0.78 -18.68 -55.82
CA MET A 143 -1.23 -17.28 -55.74
C MET A 143 -2.60 -17.03 -56.36
N ARG A 144 -3.23 -18.08 -56.87
CA ARG A 144 -4.56 -18.08 -57.48
C ARG A 144 -5.39 -19.21 -56.88
N PRO A 145 -6.68 -18.98 -56.60
CA PRO A 145 -7.59 -20.08 -56.34
C PRO A 145 -7.94 -20.80 -57.65
N PHE A 146 -8.46 -22.01 -57.54
CA PHE A 146 -9.22 -22.62 -58.62
C PHE A 146 -10.69 -22.16 -58.56
N ASN A 147 -11.29 -21.94 -59.72
CA ASN A 147 -12.73 -21.80 -59.89
C ASN A 147 -13.40 -23.17 -59.71
N LYS A 148 -14.73 -23.20 -59.56
CA LYS A 148 -15.50 -24.45 -59.37
C LYS A 148 -15.34 -25.47 -60.49
N ASP A 149 -14.98 -25.02 -61.69
CA ASP A 149 -14.74 -25.87 -62.87
C ASP A 149 -13.29 -26.39 -62.97
N GLY A 150 -12.46 -26.11 -61.96
CA GLY A 150 -11.04 -26.49 -61.93
C GLY A 150 -10.12 -25.55 -62.72
N SER A 151 -10.63 -24.49 -63.35
CA SER A 151 -9.80 -23.50 -64.03
C SER A 151 -9.15 -22.50 -63.05
N TRP A 152 -8.05 -21.86 -63.44
CA TRP A 152 -7.41 -20.83 -62.60
C TRP A 152 -8.28 -19.58 -62.44
N GLY A 153 -8.48 -19.16 -61.19
CA GLY A 153 -9.10 -17.88 -60.86
C GLY A 153 -8.20 -16.67 -61.12
N ILE A 154 -8.79 -15.48 -61.08
CA ILE A 154 -8.05 -14.20 -61.17
C ILE A 154 -7.65 -13.71 -59.77
N LYS A 155 -6.43 -13.16 -59.64
CA LYS A 155 -5.91 -12.65 -58.36
C LYS A 155 -6.63 -11.38 -57.88
N SER A 156 -6.88 -10.49 -58.83
CA SER A 156 -7.46 -9.18 -58.56
C SER A 156 -8.16 -8.64 -59.80
N LYS A 157 -9.22 -7.87 -59.61
CA LYS A 157 -9.88 -7.08 -60.65
C LYS A 157 -9.62 -5.59 -60.47
N ARG A 158 -9.67 -4.84 -61.57
CA ARG A 158 -9.66 -3.37 -61.54
C ARG A 158 -11.10 -2.88 -61.43
N GLN A 159 -11.38 -2.02 -60.46
CA GLN A 159 -12.63 -1.27 -60.37
C GLN A 159 -12.33 0.19 -60.65
N TYR A 160 -12.76 0.69 -61.80
CA TYR A 160 -12.55 2.10 -62.17
C TYR A 160 -13.33 3.03 -61.25
N ILE A 161 -12.77 4.21 -61.00
CA ILE A 161 -13.39 5.27 -60.21
C ILE A 161 -14.09 6.22 -61.18
N TYR A 162 -15.35 6.55 -60.86
CA TYR A 162 -16.17 7.48 -61.64
C TYR A 162 -16.49 8.73 -60.82
N ASP A 163 -16.62 9.87 -61.47
CA ASP A 163 -17.06 11.13 -60.86
C ASP A 163 -18.59 11.23 -60.77
N GLU A 164 -19.10 12.35 -60.27
CA GLU A 164 -20.55 12.60 -60.09
C GLU A 164 -21.33 12.61 -61.41
N ASN A 165 -20.66 12.82 -62.55
CA ASN A 165 -21.26 12.82 -63.88
C ASN A 165 -21.18 11.44 -64.57
N GLY A 166 -20.58 10.43 -63.89
CA GLY A 166 -20.38 9.11 -64.46
C GLY A 166 -19.17 9.00 -65.39
N GLU A 167 -18.31 10.01 -65.43
CA GLU A 167 -17.07 10.01 -66.22
C GLU A 167 -15.91 9.40 -65.41
N HIS A 168 -14.89 8.87 -66.10
CA HIS A 168 -13.75 8.27 -65.42
C HIS A 168 -12.86 9.34 -64.75
N VAL A 169 -12.61 9.16 -63.45
CA VAL A 169 -11.61 9.97 -62.75
C VAL A 169 -10.22 9.62 -63.29
N LEU A 170 -9.45 10.61 -63.72
CA LEU A 170 -8.08 10.43 -64.21
C LEU A 170 -7.05 10.66 -63.10
N ASP A 171 -5.88 10.02 -63.21
CA ASP A 171 -4.69 10.30 -62.41
C ASP A 171 -3.91 11.50 -62.96
N ASP A 172 -2.90 11.94 -62.21
CA ASP A 172 -2.06 13.09 -62.57
C ASP A 172 -1.28 12.90 -63.89
N LYS A 173 -1.34 11.69 -64.48
CA LYS A 173 -0.74 11.32 -65.76
C LYS A 173 -1.80 11.05 -66.84
N GLY A 174 -3.05 11.43 -66.61
CA GLY A 174 -4.17 11.29 -67.54
C GLY A 174 -4.68 9.85 -67.71
N LYS A 175 -4.31 8.90 -66.84
CA LYS A 175 -4.79 7.52 -66.90
C LYS A 175 -6.00 7.32 -66.00
N LYS A 176 -6.96 6.52 -66.45
CA LYS A 176 -8.16 6.17 -65.65
C LYS A 176 -7.77 5.58 -64.29
N LYS A 177 -8.15 6.24 -63.20
CA LYS A 177 -7.96 5.74 -61.82
C LYS A 177 -8.81 4.50 -61.61
N PHE A 178 -8.23 3.53 -60.91
CA PHE A 178 -8.93 2.33 -60.50
C PHE A 178 -8.44 1.87 -59.13
N ASN A 179 -9.35 1.27 -58.37
CA ASN A 179 -9.00 0.50 -57.18
C ASN A 179 -8.69 -0.95 -57.60
N LYS A 180 -7.57 -1.48 -57.11
CA LYS A 180 -7.27 -2.91 -57.22
C LYS A 180 -8.06 -3.65 -56.14
N ILE A 181 -9.01 -4.47 -56.55
CA ILE A 181 -9.76 -5.35 -55.65
C ILE A 181 -9.16 -6.74 -55.74
N ASN A 182 -8.58 -7.23 -54.64
CA ASN A 182 -8.16 -8.62 -54.54
C ASN A 182 -9.40 -9.53 -54.48
N MET A 183 -9.37 -10.66 -55.18
CA MET A 183 -10.49 -11.60 -55.20
C MET A 183 -10.52 -12.52 -53.97
N THR A 184 -9.42 -12.53 -53.21
CA THR A 184 -9.27 -13.27 -51.95
C THR A 184 -8.72 -12.33 -50.88
N ASP A 185 -8.85 -12.72 -49.62
CA ASP A 185 -8.31 -12.00 -48.47
C ASP A 185 -6.88 -12.43 -48.09
N TRP A 186 -6.27 -13.33 -48.87
CA TRP A 186 -4.98 -13.97 -48.57
C TRP A 186 -3.82 -12.98 -48.36
N ASP A 187 -3.92 -11.78 -48.96
CA ASP A 187 -2.89 -10.74 -48.86
C ASP A 187 -3.12 -9.77 -47.68
N SER A 188 -4.18 -9.95 -46.88
CA SER A 188 -4.52 -9.03 -45.79
C SER A 188 -3.67 -9.28 -44.53
N ILE A 189 -3.35 -8.21 -43.80
CA ILE A 189 -2.63 -8.30 -42.51
C ILE A 189 -3.44 -9.11 -41.49
N LYS A 190 -4.77 -8.96 -41.49
CA LYS A 190 -5.68 -9.70 -40.61
C LYS A 190 -5.56 -11.21 -40.85
N THR A 191 -5.57 -11.63 -42.12
CA THR A 191 -5.45 -13.04 -42.51
C THR A 191 -4.08 -13.59 -42.12
N PHE A 192 -2.99 -12.83 -42.33
CA PHE A 192 -1.65 -13.23 -41.90
C PHE A 192 -1.53 -13.41 -40.36
N ASN A 193 -2.06 -12.48 -39.57
CA ASN A 193 -2.07 -12.61 -38.11
C ASN A 193 -2.92 -13.79 -37.65
N ASN A 194 -4.03 -14.06 -38.33
CA ASN A 194 -4.84 -15.23 -38.07
C ASN A 194 -4.09 -16.54 -38.38
N TRP A 195 -3.34 -16.63 -39.49
CA TRP A 195 -2.50 -17.80 -39.77
C TRP A 195 -1.45 -18.04 -38.69
N ARG A 196 -0.81 -16.99 -38.20
CA ARG A 196 0.15 -17.05 -37.09
C ARG A 196 -0.51 -17.59 -35.81
N LYS A 197 -1.68 -17.06 -35.45
CA LYS A 197 -2.45 -17.53 -34.30
C LYS A 197 -2.85 -18.99 -34.45
N GLN A 198 -3.44 -19.36 -35.60
CA GLN A 198 -3.85 -20.74 -35.88
C GLN A 198 -2.69 -21.73 -35.81
N TRP A 199 -1.48 -21.32 -36.21
CA TRP A 199 -0.30 -22.16 -36.07
C TRP A 199 0.00 -22.46 -34.59
N ALA A 200 0.05 -21.42 -33.75
CA ALA A 200 0.26 -21.60 -32.32
C ALA A 200 -0.81 -22.50 -31.69
N ASP A 201 -2.08 -22.26 -32.02
CA ASP A 201 -3.21 -23.03 -31.48
C ASP A 201 -3.11 -24.52 -31.89
N THR A 202 -2.93 -24.80 -33.19
CA THR A 202 -2.84 -26.18 -33.71
C THR A 202 -1.62 -26.92 -33.13
N ALA A 203 -0.47 -26.26 -33.06
CA ALA A 203 0.73 -26.88 -32.48
C ALA A 203 0.55 -27.18 -30.99
N ASN A 204 -0.10 -26.29 -30.23
CA ASN A 204 -0.40 -26.52 -28.82
C ASN A 204 -1.40 -27.65 -28.60
N GLU A 205 -2.42 -27.80 -29.45
CA GLU A 205 -3.34 -28.94 -29.42
C GLU A 205 -2.59 -30.27 -29.62
N TYR A 206 -1.63 -30.31 -30.54
CA TYR A 206 -0.80 -31.49 -30.78
C TYR A 206 0.13 -31.79 -29.59
N LEU A 207 0.75 -30.77 -29.00
CA LEU A 207 1.57 -30.94 -27.79
C LEU A 207 0.72 -31.47 -26.63
N GLU A 208 -0.49 -30.96 -26.44
CA GLU A 208 -1.41 -31.40 -25.40
C GLU A 208 -1.87 -32.84 -25.60
N LYS A 209 -2.29 -33.22 -26.82
CA LYS A 209 -2.69 -34.60 -27.15
C LYS A 209 -1.60 -35.63 -26.86
N ASN A 210 -0.33 -35.22 -26.95
CA ASN A 210 0.83 -36.06 -26.67
C ASN A 210 1.35 -35.92 -25.23
N ASN A 211 0.56 -35.31 -24.33
CA ASN A 211 0.90 -35.10 -22.92
C ASN A 211 2.21 -34.31 -22.69
N ILE A 212 2.54 -33.41 -23.62
CA ILE A 212 3.71 -32.53 -23.51
C ILE A 212 3.23 -31.20 -22.91
N ASN A 213 3.86 -30.75 -21.83
CA ASN A 213 3.47 -29.52 -21.10
C ASN A 213 3.98 -28.23 -21.74
N GLU A 214 4.85 -28.33 -22.75
CA GLU A 214 5.37 -27.15 -23.46
C GLU A 214 4.29 -26.47 -24.30
N ARG A 215 4.34 -25.14 -24.42
CA ARG A 215 3.40 -24.35 -25.22
C ARG A 215 4.14 -23.25 -25.97
N ILE A 216 3.67 -22.97 -27.18
CA ILE A 216 4.17 -21.88 -28.02
C ILE A 216 3.11 -20.78 -28.17
N THR A 217 3.54 -19.56 -28.45
CA THR A 217 2.63 -18.43 -28.70
C THR A 217 3.09 -17.57 -29.86
N HIS A 218 2.12 -17.07 -30.62
CA HIS A 218 2.35 -16.14 -31.73
C HIS A 218 2.57 -14.70 -31.26
N LEU A 219 2.27 -14.42 -29.99
CA LEU A 219 2.36 -13.11 -29.35
C LEU A 219 3.83 -12.72 -29.11
N SER A 220 4.11 -11.43 -29.16
CA SER A 220 5.42 -10.90 -28.81
C SER A 220 5.63 -10.88 -27.29
N ASN A 221 6.90 -10.85 -26.85
CA ASN A 221 7.25 -10.70 -25.43
C ASN A 221 6.50 -9.55 -24.74
N LYS A 222 6.30 -8.42 -25.44
CA LYS A 222 5.52 -7.28 -24.97
C LYS A 222 4.04 -7.61 -24.78
N ALA A 223 3.43 -8.31 -25.75
CA ALA A 223 2.01 -8.65 -25.70
C ALA A 223 1.66 -9.68 -24.62
N ILE A 224 2.61 -10.56 -24.26
CA ILE A 224 2.47 -11.46 -23.10
C ILE A 224 2.89 -10.82 -21.76
N GLY A 225 3.29 -9.55 -21.76
CA GLY A 225 3.66 -8.81 -20.54
C GLY A 225 5.02 -9.19 -19.95
N THR A 226 5.92 -9.77 -20.74
CA THR A 226 7.27 -10.14 -20.28
C THR A 226 8.29 -9.05 -20.58
N GLU A 227 9.24 -8.86 -19.67
CA GLU A 227 10.39 -7.96 -19.84
C GLU A 227 11.52 -8.59 -20.70
N LYS A 228 11.29 -9.77 -21.27
CA LYS A 228 12.28 -10.47 -22.10
C LYS A 228 12.55 -9.72 -23.39
N ILE A 229 13.81 -9.61 -23.77
CA ILE A 229 14.24 -9.02 -25.04
C ILE A 229 14.29 -10.11 -26.11
N PRO A 230 13.76 -9.88 -27.33
CA PRO A 230 13.83 -10.87 -28.41
C PRO A 230 15.25 -10.97 -28.99
N THR A 231 15.66 -12.18 -29.37
CA THR A 231 16.89 -12.42 -30.16
C THR A 231 16.69 -12.03 -31.62
N ILE A 232 17.77 -11.71 -32.32
CA ILE A 232 17.76 -11.47 -33.78
C ILE A 232 18.13 -12.73 -34.56
N HIS A 233 17.69 -12.81 -35.81
CA HIS A 233 18.07 -13.92 -36.70
C HIS A 233 19.53 -13.80 -37.14
N GLU A 234 20.37 -14.74 -36.71
CA GLU A 234 21.82 -14.73 -36.99
C GLU A 234 22.12 -15.08 -38.46
N GLY A 235 21.44 -16.10 -38.99
CA GLY A 235 21.64 -16.63 -40.33
C GLY A 235 22.85 -17.56 -40.46
N PHE A 236 22.87 -18.33 -41.56
CA PHE A 236 23.90 -19.36 -41.81
C PHE A 236 25.33 -18.80 -41.82
N VAL A 237 25.53 -17.62 -42.43
CA VAL A 237 26.86 -16.99 -42.53
C VAL A 237 27.43 -16.65 -41.15
N ALA A 238 26.62 -16.05 -40.26
CA ALA A 238 27.05 -15.72 -38.91
C ALA A 238 27.44 -16.96 -38.09
N ARG A 239 26.65 -18.04 -38.20
CA ARG A 239 26.94 -19.33 -37.56
C ARG A 239 28.19 -20.00 -38.13
N LYS A 240 28.42 -19.90 -39.44
CA LYS A 240 29.63 -20.42 -40.09
C LYS A 240 30.87 -19.66 -39.63
N MET A 241 30.82 -18.33 -39.58
CA MET A 241 31.92 -17.50 -39.04
C MET A 241 32.30 -17.92 -37.62
N GLN A 242 31.31 -18.18 -36.76
CA GLN A 242 31.55 -18.63 -35.39
C GLN A 242 32.18 -20.03 -35.32
N LYS A 243 31.74 -20.97 -36.17
CA LYS A 243 32.39 -22.30 -36.32
C LYS A 243 33.84 -22.20 -36.78
N GLU A 244 34.16 -21.17 -37.57
CA GLU A 244 35.52 -20.85 -38.03
C GLU A 244 36.33 -20.04 -36.99
N GLY A 245 35.80 -19.85 -35.78
CA GLY A 245 36.47 -19.13 -34.68
C GLY A 245 36.46 -17.60 -34.83
N ARG A 246 35.67 -17.04 -35.76
CA ARG A 246 35.53 -15.60 -35.97
C ARG A 246 34.28 -15.08 -35.26
N GLU A 247 34.40 -13.90 -34.65
CA GLU A 247 33.29 -13.28 -33.93
C GLU A 247 32.23 -12.73 -34.90
N SER A 248 30.97 -12.89 -34.54
CA SER A 248 29.84 -12.30 -35.26
C SER A 248 29.05 -11.43 -34.29
N GLU A 249 28.90 -10.15 -34.61
CA GLU A 249 28.12 -9.18 -33.81
C GLU A 249 26.72 -9.70 -33.46
N ARG A 250 26.07 -10.39 -34.40
CA ARG A 250 24.71 -10.92 -34.20
C ARG A 250 24.66 -12.04 -33.18
N VAL A 251 25.69 -12.90 -33.16
CA VAL A 251 25.73 -13.99 -32.19
C VAL A 251 26.09 -13.45 -30.81
N SER A 252 27.08 -12.56 -30.73
CA SER A 252 27.47 -11.88 -29.49
C SER A 252 26.26 -11.15 -28.85
N TYR A 253 25.51 -10.39 -29.65
CA TYR A 253 24.25 -9.77 -29.21
C TYR A 253 23.24 -10.78 -28.65
N ASN A 254 23.01 -11.89 -29.35
CA ASN A 254 22.06 -12.91 -28.89
C ASN A 254 22.51 -13.61 -27.61
N GLU A 255 23.81 -13.79 -27.40
CA GLU A 255 24.36 -14.32 -26.15
C GLU A 255 24.08 -13.37 -24.99
N ASP A 256 24.24 -12.06 -25.19
CA ASP A 256 23.94 -11.05 -24.17
C ASP A 256 22.43 -10.95 -23.89
N VAL A 257 21.59 -11.02 -24.91
CA VAL A 257 20.13 -11.11 -24.73
C VAL A 257 19.74 -12.36 -23.94
N LYS A 258 20.37 -13.51 -24.20
CA LYS A 258 20.13 -14.74 -23.42
C LYS A 258 20.56 -14.58 -21.96
N LYS A 259 21.71 -13.97 -21.69
CA LYS A 259 22.17 -13.66 -20.32
C LYS A 259 21.19 -12.73 -19.61
N TYR A 260 20.71 -11.69 -20.29
CA TYR A 260 19.71 -10.76 -19.75
C TYR A 260 18.39 -11.46 -19.43
N ASN A 261 17.83 -12.21 -20.38
CA ASN A 261 16.57 -12.93 -20.20
C ASN A 261 16.64 -13.93 -19.04
N LYS A 262 17.78 -14.60 -18.83
CA LYS A 262 18.01 -15.49 -17.68
C LYS A 262 17.97 -14.72 -16.34
N LYS A 263 18.51 -13.49 -16.29
CA LYS A 263 18.41 -12.63 -15.10
C LYS A 263 16.96 -12.22 -14.82
N VAL A 264 16.22 -11.81 -15.85
CA VAL A 264 14.80 -11.45 -15.74
C VAL A 264 13.98 -12.60 -15.15
N GLU A 265 14.17 -13.82 -15.66
CA GLU A 265 13.51 -15.02 -15.11
C GLU A 265 13.85 -15.24 -13.63
N SER A 266 15.12 -15.12 -13.24
CA SER A 266 15.53 -15.28 -11.84
C SER A 266 14.93 -14.22 -10.91
N ILE A 267 14.81 -12.98 -11.37
CA ILE A 267 14.20 -11.88 -10.61
C ILE A 267 12.70 -12.13 -10.44
N GLN A 268 12.02 -12.59 -11.48
CA GLN A 268 10.60 -12.88 -11.44
C GLN A 268 10.29 -14.02 -10.46
N ALA A 269 11.05 -15.12 -10.52
CA ALA A 269 10.93 -16.22 -9.57
C ALA A 269 11.18 -15.76 -8.12
N PHE A 270 12.12 -14.85 -7.90
CA PHE A 270 12.36 -14.26 -6.58
C PHE A 270 11.18 -13.40 -6.10
N LYS A 271 10.58 -12.58 -6.98
CA LYS A 271 9.39 -11.78 -6.65
C LYS A 271 8.21 -12.65 -6.25
N GLU A 272 7.95 -13.72 -6.99
CA GLU A 272 6.87 -14.67 -6.71
C GLU A 272 7.10 -15.38 -5.37
N LYS A 273 8.33 -15.84 -5.11
CA LYS A 273 8.69 -16.44 -3.82
C LYS A 273 8.52 -15.46 -2.65
N LYS A 274 8.93 -14.19 -2.83
CA LYS A 274 8.73 -13.14 -1.82
C LYS A 274 7.25 -12.92 -1.52
N GLN A 275 6.41 -12.86 -2.56
CA GLN A 275 4.96 -12.71 -2.39
C GLN A 275 4.33 -13.91 -1.69
N ALA A 276 4.75 -15.13 -2.02
CA ALA A 276 4.27 -16.34 -1.35
C ALA A 276 4.59 -16.34 0.15
N ILE A 277 5.83 -15.99 0.52
CA ILE A 277 6.25 -15.89 1.92
C ILE A 277 5.45 -14.80 2.66
N GLN A 278 5.22 -13.64 2.03
CA GLN A 278 4.41 -12.57 2.61
C GLN A 278 2.94 -12.98 2.83
N PHE A 279 2.41 -13.85 1.97
CA PHE A 279 1.06 -14.38 2.12
C PHE A 279 0.97 -15.43 3.23
N GLU A 280 1.94 -16.34 3.31
CA GLU A 280 2.00 -17.38 4.36
C GLU A 280 2.18 -16.79 5.77
N ASN A 281 2.94 -15.71 5.90
CA ASN A 281 3.23 -15.07 7.20
C ASN A 281 2.22 -13.97 7.58
N LYS A 282 1.05 -13.90 6.95
CA LYS A 282 0.07 -12.85 7.28
C LYS A 282 -0.75 -13.22 8.52
N PHE A 283 -0.57 -12.49 9.61
CA PHE A 283 -1.48 -12.60 10.76
C PHE A 283 -2.89 -12.17 10.32
N THR A 284 -3.91 -12.94 10.73
CA THR A 284 -5.32 -12.62 10.41
C THR A 284 -6.21 -12.95 11.60
N ARG A 285 -7.27 -12.14 11.80
CA ARG A 285 -8.30 -12.45 12.81
C ARG A 285 -9.07 -13.70 12.42
N LYS A 286 -9.21 -14.64 13.36
CA LYS A 286 -9.92 -15.91 13.14
C LYS A 286 -11.29 -15.91 13.81
N PHE A 287 -12.28 -15.45 13.05
CA PHE A 287 -13.69 -15.51 13.43
C PHE A 287 -14.40 -16.72 12.83
N THR A 288 -15.22 -17.38 13.64
CA THR A 288 -16.18 -18.39 13.20
C THR A 288 -17.28 -17.75 12.32
N PRO A 289 -17.99 -18.54 11.48
CA PRO A 289 -19.09 -18.02 10.66
C PRO A 289 -20.19 -17.33 11.49
N LYS A 290 -20.47 -17.83 12.70
CA LYS A 290 -21.46 -17.24 13.62
C LYS A 290 -20.99 -15.89 14.18
N GLU A 291 -19.74 -15.79 14.59
CA GLU A 291 -19.15 -14.52 15.07
C GLU A 291 -19.18 -13.46 13.96
N LYS A 292 -18.81 -13.81 12.72
CA LYS A 292 -18.88 -12.89 11.57
C LYS A 292 -20.30 -12.38 11.31
N ALA A 293 -21.30 -13.25 11.43
CA ALA A 293 -22.70 -12.84 11.25
C ALA A 293 -23.15 -11.83 12.32
N VAL A 294 -22.77 -12.04 13.58
CA VAL A 294 -23.08 -11.11 14.68
C VAL A 294 -22.35 -9.78 14.50
N LEU A 295 -21.04 -9.79 14.20
CA LEU A 295 -20.29 -8.56 13.93
C LEU A 295 -20.86 -7.79 12.74
N SER A 296 -21.32 -8.48 11.69
CA SER A 296 -22.00 -7.85 10.55
C SER A 296 -23.33 -7.21 10.94
N HIS A 297 -24.09 -7.84 11.84
CA HIS A 297 -25.33 -7.26 12.37
C HIS A 297 -25.04 -6.03 13.24
N ALA A 298 -24.07 -6.12 14.16
CA ALA A 298 -23.64 -5.00 14.99
C ALA A 298 -23.17 -3.81 14.13
N ALA A 299 -22.37 -4.04 13.09
CA ALA A 299 -21.93 -2.99 12.17
C ALA A 299 -23.09 -2.29 11.45
N LYS A 300 -24.15 -3.03 11.09
CA LYS A 300 -25.36 -2.44 10.48
C LYS A 300 -26.17 -1.61 11.47
N GLU A 301 -26.31 -2.10 12.71
CA GLU A 301 -27.05 -1.39 13.76
C GLU A 301 -26.33 -0.10 14.16
N LEU A 302 -25.01 -0.18 14.37
CA LEU A 302 -24.17 0.92 14.82
C LEU A 302 -23.76 1.88 13.69
N ARG A 303 -23.85 1.43 12.42
CA ARG A 303 -23.52 2.19 11.19
C ARG A 303 -22.05 2.60 11.07
N PHE A 304 -21.15 1.81 11.62
CA PHE A 304 -19.71 1.96 11.43
C PHE A 304 -19.02 0.59 11.42
N PHE A 305 -17.75 0.58 11.03
CA PHE A 305 -16.93 -0.63 11.08
C PHE A 305 -16.59 -0.96 12.53
N VAL A 306 -16.90 -2.18 12.96
CA VAL A 306 -16.73 -2.63 14.36
C VAL A 306 -15.24 -2.89 14.66
N ASN A 307 -14.66 -2.08 15.54
CA ASN A 307 -13.32 -2.26 16.11
C ASN A 307 -13.28 -1.67 17.54
N SER A 308 -12.17 -1.87 18.28
CA SER A 308 -12.08 -1.43 19.68
C SER A 308 -12.32 0.07 19.87
N GLU A 309 -11.72 0.90 19.00
CA GLU A 309 -11.79 2.36 19.09
C GLU A 309 -13.21 2.88 18.85
N THR A 310 -13.84 2.48 17.74
CA THR A 310 -15.20 2.91 17.37
C THR A 310 -16.25 2.44 18.38
N LEU A 311 -16.09 1.26 18.97
CA LEU A 311 -16.98 0.77 20.03
C LEU A 311 -16.85 1.61 21.30
N SER A 312 -15.62 1.90 21.73
CA SER A 312 -15.34 2.75 22.90
C SER A 312 -15.91 4.16 22.74
N GLU A 313 -15.66 4.81 21.59
CA GLU A 313 -16.22 6.12 21.26
C GLU A 313 -17.76 6.11 21.29
N ARG A 314 -18.38 5.09 20.71
CA ARG A 314 -19.84 4.98 20.67
C ARG A 314 -20.42 4.79 22.07
N LYS A 315 -19.77 4.00 22.93
CA LYS A 315 -20.16 3.79 24.33
C LYS A 315 -20.20 5.11 25.10
N ILE A 316 -19.17 5.95 24.94
CA ILE A 316 -19.12 7.30 25.54
C ILE A 316 -20.26 8.19 25.03
N GLN A 317 -20.58 8.13 23.73
CA GLN A 317 -21.69 8.88 23.15
C GLN A 317 -23.04 8.44 23.71
N LEU A 318 -23.27 7.12 23.82
CA LEU A 318 -24.50 6.54 24.36
C LEU A 318 -24.68 6.91 25.83
N GLU A 319 -23.63 6.84 26.66
CA GLU A 319 -23.65 7.28 28.05
C GLU A 319 -24.08 8.75 28.20
N LYS A 320 -23.50 9.65 27.40
CA LYS A 320 -23.87 11.07 27.38
C LYS A 320 -25.32 11.27 26.93
N TRP A 321 -25.75 10.53 25.91
CA TRP A 321 -27.10 10.62 25.38
C TRP A 321 -28.13 10.10 26.38
N LYS A 322 -27.85 8.96 27.03
CA LYS A 322 -28.66 8.34 28.08
C LYS A 322 -28.88 9.31 29.24
N LYS A 323 -27.80 9.91 29.77
CA LYS A 323 -27.89 10.96 30.80
C LYS A 323 -28.82 12.10 30.36
N SER A 324 -28.64 12.63 29.16
CA SER A 324 -29.48 13.72 28.61
C SER A 324 -30.97 13.34 28.49
N VAL A 325 -31.27 12.10 28.10
CA VAL A 325 -32.65 11.60 27.93
C VAL A 325 -33.32 11.30 29.27
N THR A 326 -32.57 10.77 30.26
CA THR A 326 -33.12 10.40 31.57
C THR A 326 -33.76 11.58 32.30
N PHE A 327 -33.18 12.79 32.20
CA PHE A 327 -33.69 14.00 32.86
C PHE A 327 -34.84 14.70 32.10
N LYS A 328 -35.29 14.16 30.96
CA LYS A 328 -36.49 14.68 30.26
C LYS A 328 -37.77 14.19 30.94
N SER A 329 -38.84 14.97 30.83
CA SER A 329 -40.18 14.56 31.24
C SER A 329 -40.60 13.29 30.51
N ASP A 330 -41.38 12.45 31.17
CA ASP A 330 -41.83 11.18 30.59
C ASP A 330 -42.68 11.43 29.33
N SER A 331 -42.27 10.82 28.23
CA SER A 331 -42.91 10.92 26.91
C SER A 331 -42.65 9.66 26.09
N GLU A 332 -43.49 9.39 25.10
CA GLU A 332 -43.29 8.26 24.18
C GLU A 332 -41.92 8.35 23.47
N ASP A 333 -41.49 9.56 23.12
CA ASP A 333 -40.19 9.81 22.50
C ASP A 333 -39.02 9.50 23.44
N LYS A 334 -39.17 9.72 24.75
CA LYS A 334 -38.17 9.34 25.76
C LYS A 334 -37.98 7.82 25.75
N TYR A 335 -39.07 7.05 25.79
CA TYR A 335 -39.01 5.60 25.80
C TYR A 335 -38.44 5.03 24.49
N LYS A 336 -38.80 5.61 23.33
CA LYS A 336 -38.21 5.24 22.03
C LYS A 336 -36.70 5.48 22.00
N ALA A 337 -36.25 6.63 22.52
CA ALA A 337 -34.82 6.93 22.61
C ALA A 337 -34.08 5.97 23.54
N LEU A 338 -34.64 5.66 24.72
CA LEU A 338 -34.05 4.70 25.67
C LEU A 338 -33.97 3.29 25.09
N SER A 339 -35.03 2.82 24.42
CA SER A 339 -35.05 1.50 23.77
C SER A 339 -34.01 1.40 22.66
N ARG A 340 -33.80 2.47 21.89
CA ARG A 340 -32.73 2.53 20.90
C ARG A 340 -31.35 2.49 21.53
N ILE A 341 -31.13 3.24 22.61
CA ILE A 341 -29.86 3.22 23.36
C ILE A 341 -29.57 1.80 23.86
N GLU A 342 -30.56 1.13 24.46
CA GLU A 342 -30.42 -0.25 24.95
C GLU A 342 -30.09 -1.25 23.82
N THR A 343 -30.68 -1.06 22.64
CA THR A 343 -30.39 -1.90 21.46
C THR A 343 -28.95 -1.72 20.99
N GLU A 344 -28.47 -0.48 20.92
CA GLU A 344 -27.09 -0.17 20.53
C GLU A 344 -26.09 -0.63 21.61
N GLU A 345 -26.38 -0.45 22.90
CA GLU A 345 -25.57 -0.95 24.03
C GLU A 345 -25.39 -2.48 23.94
N LYS A 346 -26.48 -3.21 23.68
CA LYS A 346 -26.44 -4.67 23.51
C LYS A 346 -25.63 -5.10 22.29
N ALA A 347 -25.70 -4.35 21.19
CA ALA A 347 -24.91 -4.63 19.99
C ALA A 347 -23.40 -4.43 20.26
N ILE A 348 -23.04 -3.41 21.04
CA ILE A 348 -21.66 -3.15 21.49
C ILE A 348 -21.17 -4.30 22.38
N GLU A 349 -21.92 -4.67 23.41
CA GLU A 349 -21.53 -5.77 24.33
C GLU A 349 -21.27 -7.09 23.57
N GLN A 350 -22.14 -7.43 22.62
CA GLN A 350 -21.96 -8.63 21.79
C GLN A 350 -20.71 -8.55 20.90
N ALA A 351 -20.42 -7.38 20.35
CA ALA A 351 -19.23 -7.16 19.54
C ALA A 351 -17.94 -7.23 20.38
N GLU A 352 -17.91 -6.55 21.53
CA GLU A 352 -16.80 -6.60 22.49
C GLU A 352 -16.52 -8.05 22.89
N GLN A 353 -17.55 -8.81 23.27
CA GLN A 353 -17.38 -10.21 23.67
C GLN A 353 -16.77 -11.09 22.56
N ILE A 354 -17.13 -10.86 21.30
CA ILE A 354 -16.58 -11.60 20.15
C ILE A 354 -15.12 -11.21 19.91
N LEU A 355 -14.80 -9.92 19.94
CA LEU A 355 -13.44 -9.42 19.77
C LEU A 355 -12.53 -9.93 20.88
N GLU A 356 -13.01 -9.94 22.13
CA GLU A 356 -12.26 -10.48 23.27
C GLU A 356 -12.01 -11.98 23.14
N ASN A 357 -13.04 -12.76 22.78
CA ASN A 357 -12.90 -14.20 22.60
C ASN A 357 -11.93 -14.55 21.47
N GLU A 358 -11.95 -13.78 20.38
CA GLU A 358 -11.00 -13.94 19.30
C GLU A 358 -9.59 -13.56 19.73
N ALA A 359 -9.43 -12.44 20.44
CA ALA A 359 -8.15 -12.01 20.97
C ALA A 359 -7.57 -13.03 21.95
N ASN A 360 -8.39 -13.60 22.84
CA ASN A 360 -7.98 -14.66 23.76
C ASN A 360 -7.41 -15.88 23.01
N ARG A 361 -8.04 -16.28 21.90
CA ARG A 361 -7.55 -17.38 21.06
C ARG A 361 -6.23 -17.00 20.37
N PHE A 362 -6.17 -15.80 19.80
CA PHE A 362 -4.98 -15.30 19.12
C PHE A 362 -3.77 -15.25 20.07
N ILE A 363 -3.93 -14.67 21.26
CA ILE A 363 -2.86 -14.53 22.25
C ILE A 363 -2.41 -15.91 22.75
N LYS A 364 -3.34 -16.86 22.98
CA LYS A 364 -2.99 -18.24 23.33
C LYS A 364 -2.20 -18.96 22.23
N ASP A 365 -2.50 -18.67 20.96
CA ASP A 365 -1.82 -19.30 19.82
C ASP A 365 -0.43 -18.70 19.59
N TYR A 366 -0.30 -17.38 19.68
CA TYR A 366 0.87 -16.62 19.22
C TYR A 366 1.76 -16.08 20.36
N TYR A 367 1.20 -15.74 21.52
CA TYR A 367 1.89 -15.19 22.69
C TYR A 367 1.81 -16.14 23.90
N LYS A 368 2.18 -17.40 23.72
CA LYS A 368 2.00 -18.52 24.68
C LYS A 368 2.55 -18.30 26.10
N HIS A 369 3.50 -17.39 26.26
CA HIS A 369 4.14 -17.09 27.54
C HIS A 369 3.41 -16.01 28.35
N TRP A 370 2.45 -15.32 27.72
CA TRP A 370 1.65 -14.29 28.37
C TRP A 370 0.42 -14.88 29.05
N ASP A 371 0.13 -14.38 30.25
CA ASP A 371 -1.09 -14.71 30.95
C ASP A 371 -2.25 -13.88 30.40
N VAL A 372 -3.08 -14.50 29.56
CA VAL A 372 -4.21 -13.82 28.92
C VAL A 372 -5.23 -13.30 29.94
N GLU A 373 -5.32 -13.94 31.12
CA GLU A 373 -6.26 -13.54 32.17
C GLU A 373 -5.77 -12.32 32.95
N SER A 374 -4.48 -11.95 32.84
CA SER A 374 -3.97 -10.72 33.46
C SER A 374 -4.22 -9.47 32.62
N LEU A 375 -4.65 -9.62 31.37
CA LEU A 375 -4.93 -8.51 30.46
C LEU A 375 -6.40 -8.12 30.50
N ASP A 376 -6.69 -6.82 30.39
CA ASP A 376 -8.04 -6.32 30.20
C ASP A 376 -8.51 -6.42 28.74
N TYR A 377 -9.78 -6.07 28.48
CA TYR A 377 -10.38 -6.12 27.15
C TYR A 377 -9.59 -5.31 26.11
N ASP A 378 -9.23 -4.07 26.42
CA ASP A 378 -8.58 -3.16 25.47
C ASP A 378 -7.16 -3.63 25.17
N GLU A 379 -6.46 -4.12 26.19
CA GLU A 379 -5.11 -4.69 26.06
C GLU A 379 -5.11 -5.90 25.13
N LYS A 380 -6.06 -6.83 25.31
CA LYS A 380 -6.18 -8.00 24.45
C LYS A 380 -6.43 -7.62 23.00
N VAL A 381 -7.44 -6.77 22.76
CA VAL A 381 -7.89 -6.47 21.40
C VAL A 381 -6.85 -5.62 20.66
N ARG A 382 -6.24 -4.64 21.32
CA ARG A 382 -5.19 -3.80 20.72
C ARG A 382 -3.89 -4.54 20.49
N LEU A 383 -3.50 -5.47 21.37
CA LEU A 383 -2.33 -6.33 21.13
C LEU A 383 -2.48 -7.08 19.80
N VAL A 384 -3.67 -7.61 19.55
CA VAL A 384 -3.98 -8.28 18.28
C VAL A 384 -3.99 -7.31 17.11
N ASP A 385 -4.65 -6.15 17.23
CA ASP A 385 -4.69 -5.15 16.15
C ASP A 385 -3.28 -4.67 15.75
N GLU A 386 -2.41 -4.41 16.73
CA GLU A 386 -1.06 -3.94 16.48
C GLU A 386 -0.19 -5.05 15.86
N THR A 387 -0.30 -6.29 16.35
CA THR A 387 0.35 -7.47 15.73
C THR A 387 -0.08 -7.64 14.26
N LEU A 388 -1.37 -7.45 13.96
CA LEU A 388 -1.91 -7.55 12.60
C LEU A 388 -1.45 -6.40 11.70
N SER A 389 -1.36 -5.20 12.25
CA SER A 389 -0.93 -3.98 11.56
C SER A 389 0.54 -4.07 11.14
N GLN A 390 1.42 -4.44 12.08
CA GLN A 390 2.85 -4.62 11.82
C GLN A 390 3.14 -5.91 11.04
N ASN A 391 2.22 -6.87 11.11
CA ASN A 391 2.37 -8.21 10.58
C ASN A 391 3.64 -8.92 11.09
N ASP A 392 3.97 -8.67 12.36
CA ASP A 392 5.09 -9.26 13.08
C ASP A 392 4.71 -9.41 14.57
N PHE A 393 5.46 -10.23 15.31
CA PHE A 393 5.30 -10.34 16.76
C PHE A 393 5.81 -9.07 17.44
N LEU A 394 5.05 -8.59 18.41
CA LEU A 394 5.48 -7.52 19.29
C LEU A 394 6.47 -8.06 20.32
N SER A 395 7.56 -7.32 20.51
CA SER A 395 8.51 -7.56 21.59
C SER A 395 7.92 -7.22 22.96
N ASP A 396 8.48 -7.77 24.04
CA ASP A 396 8.02 -7.49 25.41
C ASP A 396 8.01 -5.96 25.70
N ASP A 397 9.00 -5.22 25.18
CA ASP A 397 9.09 -3.76 25.34
C ASP A 397 7.97 -3.02 24.59
N GLU A 398 7.60 -3.49 23.38
CA GLU A 398 6.48 -2.91 22.61
C GLU A 398 5.12 -3.19 23.26
N ILE A 399 4.97 -4.37 23.87
CA ILE A 399 3.76 -4.73 24.62
C ILE A 399 3.64 -3.89 25.90
N ASP A 400 4.74 -3.69 26.63
CA ASP A 400 4.76 -2.82 27.81
C ASP A 400 4.40 -1.37 27.42
N LEU A 401 4.92 -0.86 26.30
CA LEU A 401 4.57 0.46 25.77
C LEU A 401 3.08 0.53 25.39
N LEU A 402 2.55 -0.50 24.74
CA LEU A 402 1.14 -0.59 24.38
C LEU A 402 0.25 -0.53 25.63
N HIS A 403 0.57 -1.31 26.67
CA HIS A 403 -0.12 -1.28 27.94
C HIS A 403 -0.11 0.13 28.56
N MET A 404 1.05 0.77 28.61
CA MET A 404 1.18 2.14 29.14
C MET A 404 0.31 3.15 28.37
N ASN A 405 0.30 3.07 27.04
CA ASN A 405 -0.51 3.96 26.22
C ASN A 405 -2.01 3.76 26.47
N ILE A 406 -2.46 2.50 26.58
CA ILE A 406 -3.87 2.18 26.88
C ILE A 406 -4.29 2.76 28.23
N GLN A 407 -3.45 2.62 29.26
CA GLN A 407 -3.76 3.15 30.58
C GLN A 407 -3.77 4.70 30.57
N SER A 408 -2.82 5.34 29.88
CA SER A 408 -2.80 6.80 29.72
C SER A 408 -4.06 7.33 29.04
N GLU A 409 -4.49 6.68 27.95
CA GLU A 409 -5.73 7.03 27.25
C GLU A 409 -6.98 6.88 28.15
N LYS A 410 -7.06 5.83 28.97
CA LYS A 410 -8.17 5.62 29.92
C LYS A 410 -8.24 6.75 30.94
N VAL A 411 -7.11 7.09 31.58
CA VAL A 411 -7.04 8.20 32.53
C VAL A 411 -7.42 9.52 31.86
N GLN A 412 -6.96 9.77 30.64
CA GLN A 412 -7.30 10.97 29.88
C GLN A 412 -8.80 11.06 29.56
N GLN A 413 -9.44 9.95 29.19
CA GLN A 413 -10.87 9.87 28.93
C GLN A 413 -11.69 10.15 30.19
N GLU A 414 -11.30 9.58 31.33
CA GLU A 414 -11.92 9.82 32.62
C GLU A 414 -11.80 11.28 33.05
N LEU A 415 -10.58 11.84 32.97
CA LEU A 415 -10.32 13.25 33.25
C LEU A 415 -11.17 14.18 32.36
N SER A 416 -11.24 13.88 31.06
CA SER A 416 -12.06 14.63 30.10
C SER A 416 -13.56 14.56 30.41
N SER A 417 -14.04 13.41 30.88
CA SER A 417 -15.42 13.20 31.31
C SER A 417 -15.76 14.09 32.52
N ILE A 418 -14.91 14.09 33.55
CA ILE A 418 -15.12 14.88 34.78
C ILE A 418 -15.02 16.39 34.50
N LEU A 419 -14.00 16.81 33.74
CA LEU A 419 -13.77 18.21 33.40
C LEU A 419 -14.70 18.74 32.31
N LYS A 420 -15.51 17.87 31.68
CA LYS A 420 -16.38 18.21 30.53
C LYS A 420 -15.57 18.83 29.38
N ASN A 421 -14.44 18.21 29.05
CA ASN A 421 -13.49 18.65 28.01
C ASN A 421 -12.94 20.07 28.21
N ARG A 422 -12.91 20.57 29.46
CA ARG A 422 -12.31 21.86 29.79
C ARG A 422 -10.87 21.65 30.21
N TRP A 423 -9.95 22.30 29.50
CA TRP A 423 -8.56 22.36 29.89
C TRP A 423 -8.44 22.99 31.29
N THR A 424 -7.86 22.27 32.25
CA THR A 424 -7.73 22.71 33.64
C THR A 424 -6.32 22.40 34.13
N PHE A 425 -5.65 23.42 34.67
CA PHE A 425 -4.31 23.28 35.25
C PHE A 425 -4.38 22.83 36.70
N VAL A 426 -3.32 22.19 37.18
CA VAL A 426 -3.21 21.69 38.55
C VAL A 426 -3.51 22.80 39.56
N VAL A 427 -2.94 23.98 39.34
CA VAL A 427 -3.14 25.17 40.19
C VAL A 427 -4.61 25.55 40.29
N ASN A 428 -5.38 25.45 39.20
CA ASN A 428 -6.80 25.77 39.20
C ASN A 428 -7.60 24.74 40.00
N VAL A 429 -7.25 23.46 39.89
CA VAL A 429 -7.89 22.38 40.66
C VAL A 429 -7.63 22.58 42.16
N GLU A 430 -6.37 22.77 42.56
CA GLU A 430 -5.98 22.99 43.95
C GLU A 430 -6.66 24.21 44.57
N LYS A 431 -6.78 25.28 43.81
CA LYS A 431 -7.52 26.45 44.26
C LYS A 431 -8.99 26.18 44.45
N HIS A 432 -9.63 25.46 43.52
CA HIS A 432 -11.03 25.08 43.70
C HIS A 432 -11.23 24.16 44.89
N ILE A 433 -10.26 23.29 45.20
CA ILE A 433 -10.21 22.49 46.42
C ILE A 433 -10.16 23.42 47.64
N GLU A 434 -9.27 24.43 47.64
CA GLU A 434 -9.13 25.38 48.74
C GLU A 434 -10.42 26.19 48.96
N LEU A 435 -11.01 26.74 47.90
CA LEU A 435 -12.26 27.50 47.97
C LEU A 435 -13.44 26.64 48.45
N ALA A 436 -13.56 25.41 47.93
CA ALA A 436 -14.59 24.48 48.37
C ALA A 436 -14.38 24.06 49.83
N GLY A 437 -13.14 23.82 50.26
CA GLY A 437 -12.78 23.53 51.64
C GLY A 437 -13.08 24.69 52.60
N ASN A 438 -12.73 25.92 52.21
CA ASN A 438 -13.09 27.14 52.95
C ASN A 438 -14.61 27.30 53.07
N LYS A 439 -15.34 27.06 51.97
CA LYS A 439 -16.80 27.15 51.98
C LYS A 439 -17.43 26.07 52.86
N LEU A 440 -16.89 24.86 52.84
CA LEU A 440 -17.35 23.74 53.66
C LEU A 440 -17.11 24.02 55.14
N ARG A 441 -15.94 24.59 55.51
CA ARG A 441 -15.68 25.08 56.87
C ARG A 441 -16.69 26.14 57.30
N GLN A 442 -16.97 27.13 56.45
CA GLN A 442 -17.96 28.18 56.74
C GLN A 442 -19.36 27.58 57.00
N ILE A 443 -19.81 26.66 56.14
CA ILE A 443 -21.14 26.03 56.28
C ILE A 443 -21.19 25.16 57.53
N ASN A 444 -20.12 24.42 57.84
CA ASN A 444 -20.03 23.66 59.08
C ASN A 444 -20.15 24.57 60.31
N THR A 445 -19.47 25.71 60.34
CA THR A 445 -19.61 26.69 61.42
C THR A 445 -21.03 27.25 61.52
N GLU A 446 -21.66 27.60 60.39
CA GLU A 446 -23.05 28.10 60.35
C GLU A 446 -24.07 27.05 60.84
N LEU A 447 -23.77 25.76 60.64
CA LEU A 447 -24.59 24.63 61.06
C LEU A 447 -24.21 24.09 62.45
N GLY A 448 -23.22 24.67 63.12
CA GLY A 448 -22.73 24.21 64.42
C GLY A 448 -22.01 22.86 64.41
N ILE A 449 -21.54 22.40 63.24
CA ILE A 449 -20.85 21.12 63.07
C ILE A 449 -19.37 21.31 63.41
N THR A 450 -18.90 20.66 64.47
CA THR A 450 -17.47 20.51 64.79
C THR A 450 -16.93 19.18 64.22
N ASP A 451 -15.61 19.09 64.01
CA ASP A 451 -14.96 17.88 63.44
C ASP A 451 -15.23 16.61 64.27
N ASP A 452 -15.52 16.75 65.57
CA ASP A 452 -15.82 15.65 66.49
C ASP A 452 -17.24 15.07 66.34
N ASN A 453 -18.16 15.74 65.64
CA ASN A 453 -19.59 15.41 65.62
C ASN A 453 -20.07 14.81 64.29
N TYR A 454 -19.34 13.81 63.75
CA TYR A 454 -19.70 13.10 62.51
C TYR A 454 -21.14 12.54 62.50
N ILE A 455 -21.68 12.15 63.67
CA ILE A 455 -23.06 11.64 63.80
C ILE A 455 -24.10 12.76 63.61
N GLU A 456 -23.83 14.00 64.04
CA GLU A 456 -24.71 15.15 63.74
C GLU A 456 -24.69 15.51 62.26
N ARG A 457 -23.52 15.40 61.60
CA ARG A 457 -23.40 15.56 60.13
C ARG A 457 -24.29 14.58 59.36
N ILE A 458 -24.39 13.31 59.80
CA ILE A 458 -25.30 12.32 59.22
C ILE A 458 -26.77 12.62 59.53
N LYS A 459 -27.09 13.14 60.73
CA LYS A 459 -28.47 13.52 61.10
C LYS A 459 -28.98 14.73 60.31
N LEU A 460 -28.14 15.75 60.09
CA LEU A 460 -28.46 16.93 59.28
C LEU A 460 -28.75 16.55 57.82
N LEU A 461 -28.05 15.56 57.26
CA LEU A 461 -28.29 15.05 55.90
C LEU A 461 -29.66 14.36 55.73
N LYS A 462 -30.33 13.96 56.82
CA LYS A 462 -31.69 13.40 56.76
C LYS A 462 -32.79 14.48 56.78
N ASP A 463 -32.50 15.67 57.28
CA ASP A 463 -33.45 16.78 57.32
C ASP A 463 -33.29 17.67 56.07
N GLN A 464 -33.91 17.24 54.97
CA GLN A 464 -33.81 17.88 53.64
C GLN A 464 -34.47 19.26 53.57
N SER A 465 -35.06 19.75 54.66
CA SER A 465 -35.81 21.01 54.69
C SER A 465 -34.92 22.26 54.81
N ASN A 466 -33.65 22.12 55.25
CA ASN A 466 -32.71 23.24 55.38
C ASN A 466 -31.89 23.44 54.09
N PRO A 467 -32.00 24.60 53.39
CA PRO A 467 -31.25 24.87 52.17
C PRO A 467 -29.73 24.76 52.33
N ARG A 468 -29.18 25.01 53.53
CA ARG A 468 -27.74 24.90 53.81
C ARG A 468 -27.23 23.45 53.78
N VAL A 469 -28.08 22.46 54.04
CA VAL A 469 -27.73 21.02 53.96
C VAL A 469 -27.50 20.60 52.51
N ASN A 470 -28.30 21.10 51.56
CA ASN A 470 -28.08 20.86 50.14
C ASN A 470 -26.76 21.49 49.66
N VAL A 471 -26.47 22.73 50.08
CA VAL A 471 -25.19 23.39 49.76
C VAL A 471 -24.01 22.63 50.38
N LEU A 472 -24.15 22.09 51.60
CA LEU A 472 -23.12 21.24 52.23
C LEU A 472 -22.86 19.97 51.41
N LYS A 473 -23.92 19.28 50.97
CA LYS A 473 -23.83 18.07 50.14
C LYS A 473 -23.14 18.38 48.81
N ASP A 474 -23.63 19.37 48.07
CA ASP A 474 -23.08 19.77 46.77
C ASP A 474 -21.61 20.21 46.89
N THR A 475 -21.26 20.95 47.94
CA THR A 475 -19.88 21.37 48.20
C THR A 475 -18.97 20.19 48.55
N SER A 476 -19.49 19.19 49.30
CA SER A 476 -18.75 17.98 49.64
C SER A 476 -18.50 17.09 48.42
N GLU A 477 -19.54 16.86 47.60
CA GLU A 477 -19.43 16.12 46.34
C GLU A 477 -18.43 16.79 45.40
N LYS A 478 -18.53 18.12 45.24
CA LYS A 478 -17.58 18.90 44.45
C LYS A 478 -16.14 18.76 44.95
N LEU A 479 -15.93 18.77 46.27
CA LEU A 479 -14.59 18.61 46.86
C LEU A 479 -14.01 17.23 46.57
N VAL A 480 -14.82 16.16 46.70
CA VAL A 480 -14.41 14.79 46.36
C VAL A 480 -14.01 14.69 44.90
N THR A 481 -14.84 15.20 43.99
CA THR A 481 -14.54 15.20 42.55
C THR A 481 -13.28 15.99 42.22
N LEU A 482 -13.01 17.12 42.89
CA LEU A 482 -11.79 17.89 42.65
C LEU A 482 -10.53 17.15 43.13
N HIS A 483 -10.61 16.42 44.25
CA HIS A 483 -9.52 15.57 44.70
C HIS A 483 -9.27 14.41 43.74
N GLU A 484 -10.33 13.77 43.24
CA GLU A 484 -10.26 12.73 42.21
C GLU A 484 -9.60 13.25 40.93
N VAL A 485 -10.00 14.43 40.42
CA VAL A 485 -9.34 15.10 39.30
C VAL A 485 -7.85 15.29 39.56
N LYS A 486 -7.47 15.77 40.75
CA LYS A 486 -6.05 15.97 41.10
C LYS A 486 -5.27 14.65 41.11
N THR A 487 -5.86 13.57 41.60
CA THR A 487 -5.27 12.23 41.56
C THR A 487 -5.08 11.76 40.12
N LEU A 488 -6.13 11.81 39.30
CA LEU A 488 -6.07 11.40 37.88
C LEU A 488 -5.06 12.23 37.08
N MET A 489 -4.96 13.55 37.33
CA MET A 489 -3.93 14.39 36.72
C MET A 489 -2.52 13.94 37.11
N THR A 490 -2.33 13.56 38.38
CA THR A 490 -1.03 13.06 38.85
C THR A 490 -0.65 11.75 38.17
N GLU A 491 -1.60 10.81 38.08
CA GLU A 491 -1.42 9.52 37.41
C GLU A 491 -1.11 9.70 35.93
N PHE A 492 -1.87 10.56 35.24
CA PHE A 492 -1.64 10.89 33.83
C PHE A 492 -0.24 11.44 33.61
N TYR A 493 0.18 12.44 34.40
CA TYR A 493 1.52 12.99 34.24
C TYR A 493 2.63 12.00 34.59
N ASP A 494 2.41 11.13 35.59
CA ASP A 494 3.36 10.06 35.91
C ASP A 494 3.54 9.09 34.75
N MET A 495 2.45 8.71 34.07
CA MET A 495 2.50 7.85 32.88
C MET A 495 3.24 8.52 31.73
N GLU A 496 2.92 9.78 31.41
CA GLU A 496 3.58 10.51 30.33
C GLU A 496 5.06 10.76 30.60
N ILE A 497 5.43 11.12 31.83
CA ILE A 497 6.84 11.29 32.21
C ILE A 497 7.57 9.96 32.16
N ASN A 498 6.97 8.86 32.64
CA ASN A 498 7.61 7.56 32.57
C ASN A 498 7.82 7.11 31.12
N ARG A 499 6.88 7.42 30.22
CA ARG A 499 6.98 7.14 28.78
C ARG A 499 8.10 7.93 28.12
N LEU A 500 8.22 9.22 28.42
CA LEU A 500 9.21 10.12 27.82
C LEU A 500 10.59 9.98 28.47
N GLN A 501 10.64 9.71 29.77
CA GLN A 501 11.83 9.79 30.63
C GLN A 501 11.79 8.74 31.76
N PRO A 502 11.96 7.44 31.44
CA PRO A 502 11.79 6.31 32.38
C PRO A 502 12.84 6.23 33.50
N ASP A 503 13.86 7.10 33.47
CA ASP A 503 14.94 7.14 34.48
C ASP A 503 14.71 8.21 35.56
N ILE A 504 13.59 8.94 35.52
CA ILE A 504 13.26 9.97 36.51
C ILE A 504 12.56 9.37 37.72
N ASN A 505 12.97 9.81 38.92
CA ASN A 505 12.29 9.46 40.16
C ASN A 505 10.95 10.23 40.30
N LEU A 506 9.85 9.67 39.79
CA LEU A 506 8.51 10.29 39.82
C LEU A 506 8.03 10.69 41.23
N SER A 507 8.41 9.92 42.27
CA SER A 507 7.99 10.19 43.66
C SER A 507 8.62 11.44 44.27
N SER A 508 9.68 11.95 43.65
CA SER A 508 10.37 13.18 44.08
C SER A 508 9.82 14.45 43.41
N LEU A 509 8.96 14.30 42.40
CA LEU A 509 8.37 15.41 41.67
C LEU A 509 7.04 15.83 42.31
N THR A 510 6.89 17.14 42.49
CA THR A 510 5.60 17.75 42.77
C THR A 510 4.70 17.69 41.53
N ILE A 511 3.39 17.74 41.74
CA ILE A 511 2.41 17.71 40.64
C ILE A 511 2.59 18.88 39.65
N HIS A 512 3.09 20.04 40.11
CA HIS A 512 3.39 21.19 39.24
C HIS A 512 4.62 20.96 38.37
N GLU A 513 5.67 20.34 38.91
CA GLU A 513 6.85 19.95 38.14
C GLU A 513 6.48 18.91 37.08
N LYS A 514 5.60 17.97 37.44
CA LYS A 514 5.07 16.98 36.51
C LYS A 514 4.29 17.63 35.35
N GLU A 515 3.35 18.53 35.69
CA GLU A 515 2.57 19.30 34.70
C GLU A 515 3.48 20.10 33.76
N LEU A 516 4.54 20.72 34.30
CA LEU A 516 5.50 21.48 33.51
C LEU A 516 6.29 20.60 32.55
N LEU A 517 6.79 19.45 32.98
CA LEU A 517 7.58 18.55 32.14
C LEU A 517 6.75 17.99 30.97
N VAL A 518 5.51 17.58 31.25
CA VAL A 518 4.58 17.08 30.23
C VAL A 518 4.20 18.20 29.25
N SER A 519 3.77 19.36 29.77
CA SER A 519 3.38 20.50 28.93
C SER A 519 4.55 21.03 28.08
N SER A 520 5.77 20.99 28.61
CA SER A 520 6.96 21.38 27.86
C SER A 520 7.26 20.39 26.73
N SER A 521 7.10 19.09 26.99
CA SER A 521 7.28 18.06 25.96
C SER A 521 6.20 18.16 24.87
N GLU A 522 4.95 18.43 25.24
CA GLU A 522 3.85 18.72 24.28
C GLU A 522 4.13 19.98 23.45
N TYR A 523 4.65 21.04 24.08
CA TYR A 523 5.00 22.26 23.37
C TYR A 523 6.10 21.99 22.33
N TYR A 524 7.24 21.43 22.72
CA TYR A 524 8.37 21.22 21.81
C TYR A 524 8.17 20.06 20.82
N GLY A 525 7.27 19.11 21.11
CA GLY A 525 7.05 17.92 20.31
C GLY A 525 8.12 16.83 20.49
N GLU A 526 9.03 17.02 21.45
CA GLU A 526 10.08 16.07 21.82
C GLU A 526 10.31 16.05 23.34
N SER A 527 10.94 14.99 23.85
CA SER A 527 11.25 14.90 25.28
C SER A 527 12.27 15.98 25.68
N VAL A 528 11.94 16.74 26.70
CA VAL A 528 12.81 17.80 27.23
C VAL A 528 13.99 17.20 27.98
N ASP A 529 15.16 17.07 27.35
CA ASP A 529 16.39 16.54 27.99
C ASP A 529 17.31 17.67 28.53
N LEU A 530 18.45 17.32 29.13
CA LEU A 530 19.38 18.27 29.76
C LEU A 530 19.90 19.38 28.82
N ASN A 531 19.87 19.17 27.50
CA ASN A 531 20.32 20.13 26.48
C ASN A 531 19.25 21.15 26.06
N LEU A 532 18.55 21.74 27.03
CA LEU A 532 17.48 22.73 26.81
C LEU A 532 17.91 24.07 26.19
N ASN A 533 19.19 24.38 26.13
CA ASN A 533 19.66 25.72 25.76
C ASN A 533 19.41 26.09 24.28
N GLU A 534 19.20 25.10 23.40
CA GLU A 534 19.03 25.30 21.95
C GLU A 534 17.62 24.99 21.43
N LEU A 535 16.75 24.38 22.24
CA LEU A 535 15.38 24.04 21.84
C LEU A 535 14.60 25.30 21.43
N ARG A 536 14.03 25.31 20.21
CA ARG A 536 13.12 26.34 19.71
C ARG A 536 12.05 25.71 18.84
N LYS A 537 10.78 26.03 19.09
CA LYS A 537 9.67 25.55 18.28
C LYS A 537 9.42 26.45 17.07
N TYR A 538 9.53 27.76 17.26
CA TYR A 538 9.17 28.75 16.24
C TYR A 538 10.41 29.44 15.68
N SER A 539 10.40 29.68 14.37
CA SER A 539 11.42 30.51 13.72
C SER A 539 11.37 31.95 14.25
N THR A 540 12.47 32.71 14.13
CA THR A 540 12.47 34.13 14.54
C THR A 540 11.37 34.92 13.80
N GLU A 541 11.12 34.61 12.53
CA GLU A 541 10.04 35.22 11.74
C GLU A 541 8.64 34.89 12.30
N ASP A 542 8.40 33.62 12.64
CA ASP A 542 7.12 33.19 13.22
C ASP A 542 6.92 33.77 14.62
N GLN A 543 7.98 33.86 15.43
CA GLN A 543 7.94 34.51 16.74
C GLN A 543 7.48 35.97 16.61
N GLU A 544 8.04 36.74 15.67
CA GLU A 544 7.64 38.13 15.44
C GLU A 544 6.16 38.25 15.04
N LYS A 545 5.72 37.41 14.08
CA LYS A 545 4.32 37.39 13.65
C LYS A 545 3.38 37.00 14.79
N ILE A 546 3.69 35.97 15.56
CA ILE A 546 2.87 35.51 16.69
C ILE A 546 2.78 36.61 17.75
N ILE A 547 3.89 37.29 18.09
CA ILE A 547 3.90 38.42 19.04
C ILE A 547 3.00 39.56 18.56
N GLN A 548 3.06 39.91 17.27
CA GLN A 548 2.19 40.93 16.69
C GLN A 548 0.71 40.56 16.81
N VAL A 549 0.35 39.30 16.56
CA VAL A 549 -1.02 38.80 16.65
C VAL A 549 -1.50 38.70 18.10
N LEU A 550 -0.66 38.30 19.04
CA LEU A 550 -1.00 38.17 20.47
C LEU A 550 -1.49 39.47 21.09
N ASN A 551 -0.95 40.60 20.63
CA ASN A 551 -1.29 41.95 21.04
C ASN A 551 -2.54 42.54 20.36
N GLN A 552 -3.18 41.80 19.43
CA GLN A 552 -4.41 42.23 18.76
C GLN A 552 -5.66 41.98 19.62
N PRO A 553 -6.77 42.71 19.36
CA PRO A 553 -8.08 42.43 19.98
C PRO A 553 -8.54 40.99 19.79
N TYR A 554 -9.26 40.43 20.76
CA TYR A 554 -9.63 39.01 20.83
C TYR A 554 -10.21 38.43 19.53
N LYS A 555 -11.13 39.16 18.87
CA LYS A 555 -11.80 38.69 17.64
C LYS A 555 -10.80 38.51 16.50
N VAL A 556 -9.91 39.49 16.30
CA VAL A 556 -8.86 39.50 15.28
C VAL A 556 -7.81 38.43 15.60
N LYS A 557 -7.35 38.37 16.86
CA LYS A 557 -6.43 37.34 17.33
C LYS A 557 -6.95 35.93 17.08
N ARG A 558 -8.23 35.65 17.41
CA ARG A 558 -8.84 34.33 17.23
C ARG A 558 -8.85 33.89 15.76
N GLU A 559 -9.18 34.81 14.85
CA GLU A 559 -9.27 34.52 13.42
C GLU A 559 -7.89 34.29 12.81
N ILE A 560 -6.91 35.15 13.11
CA ILE A 560 -5.55 35.01 12.57
C ILE A 560 -4.87 33.75 13.11
N MET A 561 -4.99 33.47 14.41
CA MET A 561 -4.41 32.26 15.00
C MET A 561 -5.02 30.99 14.39
N ALA A 562 -6.34 30.95 14.16
CA ALA A 562 -6.97 29.78 13.54
C ALA A 562 -6.51 29.52 12.10
N ASN A 563 -6.22 30.58 11.35
CA ASN A 563 -5.89 30.48 9.92
C ASN A 563 -4.38 30.32 9.65
N HIS A 564 -3.50 30.89 10.48
CA HIS A 564 -2.06 30.98 10.20
C HIS A 564 -1.19 30.28 11.25
N PHE A 565 -1.70 30.03 12.47
CA PHE A 565 -0.96 29.42 13.56
C PHE A 565 -1.84 28.43 14.32
N ALA A 566 -2.46 27.50 13.58
CA ALA A 566 -3.47 26.59 14.12
C ALA A 566 -2.95 25.74 15.31
N ASP A 567 -1.66 25.39 15.28
CA ASP A 567 -0.99 24.59 16.32
C ASP A 567 -0.53 25.43 17.54
N PHE A 568 -0.63 26.76 17.48
CA PHE A 568 -0.24 27.63 18.59
C PHE A 568 -1.37 27.76 19.61
N GLN A 569 -1.22 27.09 20.77
CA GLN A 569 -2.22 27.08 21.83
C GLN A 569 -2.20 28.35 22.70
N TRP A 570 -2.54 29.51 22.13
CA TRP A 570 -2.53 30.80 22.83
C TRP A 570 -3.53 30.94 24.00
N LYS A 571 -4.35 29.91 24.27
CA LYS A 571 -5.24 29.84 25.44
C LYS A 571 -4.66 28.99 26.57
N ASN A 572 -3.55 28.30 26.33
CA ASN A 572 -2.83 27.51 27.31
C ASN A 572 -1.75 28.39 27.96
N PRO A 573 -1.92 28.83 29.23
CA PRO A 573 -0.93 29.65 29.93
C PRO A 573 0.48 29.04 29.98
N ILE A 574 0.64 27.71 30.08
CA ILE A 574 1.98 27.10 30.09
C ILE A 574 2.62 27.21 28.71
N HIS A 575 1.87 26.97 27.62
CA HIS A 575 2.40 27.17 26.26
C HIS A 575 2.76 28.64 25.99
N LEU A 576 1.96 29.59 26.48
CA LEU A 576 2.31 31.02 26.39
C LEU A 576 3.56 31.36 27.19
N LEU A 577 3.74 30.76 28.37
CA LEU A 577 4.93 30.94 29.21
C LEU A 577 6.18 30.38 28.51
N LEU A 578 6.09 29.18 27.94
CA LEU A 578 7.17 28.55 27.16
C LEU A 578 7.53 29.35 25.91
N PHE A 579 6.52 29.83 25.17
CA PHE A 579 6.72 30.71 24.02
C PHE A 579 7.37 32.04 24.43
N LYS A 580 6.92 32.64 25.54
CA LYS A 580 7.51 33.87 26.10
C LYS A 580 8.97 33.66 26.45
N GLU A 581 9.32 32.56 27.11
CA GLU A 581 10.72 32.23 27.40
C GLU A 581 11.54 32.02 26.11
N GLU A 582 11.02 31.28 25.14
CA GLU A 582 11.68 31.04 23.85
C GLU A 582 11.99 32.36 23.11
N CYS A 583 11.06 33.31 23.12
CA CYS A 583 11.23 34.63 22.54
C CYS A 583 12.28 35.47 23.29
N LEU A 584 12.23 35.46 24.63
CA LEU A 584 13.15 36.26 25.45
C LEU A 584 14.59 35.73 25.39
N THR A 585 14.76 34.42 25.23
CA THR A 585 16.07 33.76 25.08
C THR A 585 16.61 33.80 23.65
N ASN A 586 15.79 34.16 22.64
CA ASN A 586 16.25 34.32 21.26
C ASN A 586 17.12 35.60 21.10
N PRO A 587 18.42 35.49 20.76
CA PRO A 587 19.28 36.66 20.55
C PRO A 587 18.92 37.45 19.28
N GLU A 588 18.29 36.81 18.29
CA GLU A 588 17.96 37.41 16.99
C GLU A 588 16.61 38.16 17.00
N LEU A 589 15.78 37.96 18.03
CA LEU A 589 14.47 38.60 18.12
C LEU A 589 14.62 40.11 18.38
N SER A 590 13.88 40.93 17.63
CA SER A 590 13.93 42.39 17.72
C SER A 590 13.61 42.90 19.13
N LYS A 591 14.28 44.00 19.53
CA LYS A 591 14.05 44.65 20.84
C LYS A 591 12.58 45.03 21.06
N GLU A 592 11.92 45.50 20.00
CA GLU A 592 10.49 45.84 20.05
C GLU A 592 9.63 44.60 20.32
N SER A 593 9.88 43.50 19.63
CA SER A 593 9.19 42.23 19.88
C SER A 593 9.42 41.70 21.30
N LYS A 594 10.64 41.84 21.84
CA LYS A 594 10.94 41.51 23.25
C LYS A 594 10.14 42.36 24.24
N VAL A 595 9.95 43.66 23.97
CA VAL A 595 9.08 44.51 24.80
C VAL A 595 7.61 44.11 24.66
N ASN A 596 7.17 43.77 23.45
CA ASN A 596 5.77 43.41 23.19
C ASN A 596 5.38 42.04 23.77
N ILE A 597 6.31 41.07 23.85
CA ILE A 597 6.02 39.79 24.50
C ILE A 597 5.99 39.90 26.03
N LEU A 598 6.71 40.86 26.63
CA LEU A 598 6.62 41.16 28.07
C LEU A 598 5.22 41.67 28.48
N LYS A 599 4.48 42.31 27.58
CA LYS A 599 3.10 42.76 27.83
C LYS A 599 2.09 41.61 27.90
N ILE A 600 2.47 40.43 27.44
CA ILE A 600 1.63 39.23 27.51
C ILE A 600 1.80 38.62 28.90
N SER A 601 0.69 38.52 29.63
CA SER A 601 0.58 37.87 30.93
C SER A 601 -0.04 36.48 30.77
N PRO A 602 0.75 35.39 30.73
CA PRO A 602 0.22 34.03 30.70
C PRO A 602 -0.77 33.77 31.84
N GLU A 603 -0.50 34.30 33.04
CA GLU A 603 -1.38 34.22 34.20
C GLU A 603 -2.76 34.80 33.94
N GLN A 604 -2.87 35.97 33.27
CA GLN A 604 -4.15 36.59 32.95
C GLN A 604 -5.00 35.77 31.97
N VAL A 605 -4.35 34.98 31.11
CA VAL A 605 -5.02 34.03 30.21
C VAL A 605 -5.64 32.87 31.00
N GLY A 606 -4.99 32.48 32.11
CA GLY A 606 -5.57 31.56 33.09
C GLY A 606 -6.62 32.19 34.02
N GLU A 607 -6.49 33.49 34.36
CA GLU A 607 -7.28 34.19 35.40
C GLU A 607 -8.73 34.51 35.06
N LYS A 608 -9.23 34.18 33.86
CA LYS A 608 -10.70 34.19 33.62
C LYS A 608 -11.48 33.22 34.53
N ASN A 609 -10.81 32.46 35.42
CA ASN A 609 -11.39 31.71 36.54
C ASN A 609 -10.58 31.81 37.88
N ILE A 610 -10.46 33.03 38.42
CA ILE A 610 -10.12 33.40 39.83
C ILE A 610 -8.61 33.52 40.17
N ASN A 611 -8.25 34.64 40.81
CA ASN A 611 -6.96 35.23 41.28
C ASN A 611 -5.82 34.38 41.91
N HIS A 612 -4.60 34.58 41.40
CA HIS A 612 -3.30 34.18 41.98
C HIS A 612 -2.86 32.73 41.67
N ALA A 613 -2.37 32.56 40.46
CA ALA A 613 -1.56 31.41 40.09
C ALA A 613 -0.12 31.61 40.59
N ILE A 614 0.13 31.38 41.89
CA ILE A 614 1.42 31.65 42.53
C ILE A 614 2.61 31.03 41.75
N PRO A 615 2.57 29.75 41.29
CA PRO A 615 3.70 29.18 40.54
C PRO A 615 3.93 29.84 39.18
N LEU A 616 2.87 30.07 38.39
CA LEU A 616 2.98 30.73 37.07
C LEU A 616 3.36 32.19 37.19
N TYR A 617 2.83 32.87 38.21
CA TYR A 617 3.13 34.26 38.53
C TYR A 617 4.59 34.41 38.95
N GLU A 618 5.08 33.60 39.88
CA GLU A 618 6.49 33.61 40.32
C GLU A 618 7.45 33.31 39.16
N MET A 619 7.10 32.34 38.30
CA MET A 619 7.85 32.03 37.08
C MET A 619 7.86 33.20 36.09
N ASN A 620 6.69 33.77 35.79
CA ASN A 620 6.56 34.87 34.83
C ASN A 620 7.28 36.13 35.36
N GLU A 621 7.10 36.47 36.64
CA GLU A 621 7.75 37.60 37.29
C GLU A 621 9.28 37.43 37.30
N THR A 622 9.79 36.21 37.52
CA THR A 622 11.22 35.91 37.45
C THR A 622 11.78 36.12 36.03
N LEU A 623 11.01 35.78 34.98
CA LEU A 623 11.40 36.05 33.59
C LEU A 623 11.42 37.56 33.29
N GLU A 624 10.40 38.29 33.75
CA GLU A 624 10.26 39.73 33.49
C GLU A 624 11.32 40.58 34.19
N ARG A 625 11.58 40.32 35.49
CA ARG A 625 12.58 41.08 36.28
C ARG A 625 13.99 41.02 35.67
N ARG A 626 14.35 39.90 35.02
CA ARG A 626 15.69 39.70 34.39
C ARG A 626 15.89 40.50 33.10
N VAL A 627 14.83 40.71 32.32
CA VAL A 627 14.91 41.52 31.09
C VAL A 627 15.06 43.00 31.42
N ILE A 628 14.42 43.44 32.51
CA ILE A 628 14.46 44.82 32.99
C ILE A 628 15.85 45.16 33.60
N SER A 629 16.60 44.17 34.08
CA SER A 629 17.86 44.36 34.83
C SER A 629 19.16 44.32 34.00
N GLN A 630 19.16 44.51 32.68
CA GLN A 630 20.39 44.42 31.87
C GLN A 630 21.41 45.54 32.13
N GLU A 631 22.35 45.32 33.07
CA GLU A 631 23.79 45.47 32.80
C GLU A 631 24.36 44.07 32.53
N ILE A 632 25.06 43.92 31.41
CA ILE A 632 25.47 42.63 30.83
C ILE A 632 26.85 42.24 31.39
N THR A 633 26.97 41.09 32.08
CA THR A 633 28.25 40.34 32.16
C THR A 633 28.04 38.82 32.15
N PRO A 634 29.02 38.03 31.63
CA PRO A 634 28.81 36.67 31.11
C PRO A 634 28.86 35.52 32.14
N GLN A 635 28.72 35.79 33.44
CA GLN A 635 28.98 34.77 34.47
C GLN A 635 27.89 34.58 35.55
N ILE A 636 26.70 35.18 35.43
CA ILE A 636 25.67 35.05 36.47
C ILE A 636 24.37 34.45 35.91
N ALA A 637 24.18 33.17 36.24
CA ALA A 637 22.92 32.45 36.42
C ALA A 637 21.95 32.30 35.23
N VAL A 638 22.27 31.31 34.38
CA VAL A 638 21.41 30.22 33.85
C VAL A 638 19.88 30.52 33.67
N GLN A 639 19.40 30.33 32.44
CA GLN A 639 18.06 30.54 31.86
C GLN A 639 16.86 30.14 32.74
N GLY A 640 15.92 31.04 33.08
CA GLY A 640 14.82 30.82 34.06
C GLY A 640 14.12 29.45 34.11
N LEU A 641 13.21 29.15 33.17
CA LEU A 641 12.38 27.94 33.18
C LEU A 641 13.17 26.72 32.69
N ARG A 642 14.02 26.91 31.67
CA ARG A 642 14.96 25.89 31.17
C ARG A 642 15.93 25.40 32.25
N SER A 643 16.46 26.28 33.09
CA SER A 643 17.34 25.88 34.20
C SER A 643 16.59 25.15 35.29
N MET A 644 15.34 25.55 35.54
CA MET A 644 14.49 24.87 36.51
C MET A 644 14.20 23.44 36.03
N MET A 645 13.83 23.28 34.75
CA MET A 645 13.69 21.97 34.12
C MET A 645 15.01 21.19 34.12
N GLN A 646 16.14 21.81 33.76
CA GLN A 646 17.46 21.17 33.84
C GLN A 646 17.81 20.73 35.27
N GLY A 647 17.48 21.53 36.29
CA GLY A 647 17.68 21.21 37.70
C GLY A 647 16.84 19.99 38.12
N ILE A 648 15.54 20.02 37.80
CA ILE A 648 14.63 18.88 38.02
C ILE A 648 15.18 17.61 37.36
N LEU A 649 15.57 17.69 36.09
CA LEU A 649 16.10 16.55 35.32
C LEU A 649 17.44 16.04 35.90
N ARG A 650 18.35 16.95 36.26
CA ARG A 650 19.68 16.61 36.75
C ARG A 650 19.63 15.93 38.11
N ASP A 651 18.88 16.50 39.05
CA ASP A 651 18.83 16.02 40.43
C ASP A 651 18.04 14.70 40.51
N ARG A 652 16.96 14.56 39.74
CA ARG A 652 16.05 13.41 39.84
C ARG A 652 16.40 12.23 38.94
N LYS A 653 17.19 12.42 37.86
CA LYS A 653 17.78 11.30 37.10
C LYS A 653 18.85 10.57 37.93
N GLN A 654 19.69 11.29 38.69
CA GLN A 654 20.71 10.65 39.54
C GLN A 654 20.10 9.76 40.64
N GLU A 655 19.02 10.22 41.28
CA GLU A 655 18.26 9.42 42.23
C GLU A 655 17.54 8.23 41.57
N GLY A 656 16.96 8.45 40.38
CA GLY A 656 16.25 7.42 39.62
C GLY A 656 17.16 6.28 39.14
N PHE A 657 18.38 6.58 38.67
CA PHE A 657 19.40 5.58 38.36
C PHE A 657 19.74 4.71 39.58
N ALA A 658 19.90 5.31 40.77
CA ALA A 658 20.18 4.57 41.99
C ALA A 658 19.02 3.65 42.42
N LYS A 659 17.78 4.10 42.26
CA LYS A 659 16.56 3.31 42.56
C LYS A 659 16.33 2.20 41.54
N LYS A 660 16.49 2.47 40.24
CA LYS A 660 16.35 1.51 39.15
C LYS A 660 17.40 0.41 39.23
N GLN A 661 18.65 0.75 39.55
CA GLN A 661 19.72 -0.22 39.82
C GLN A 661 19.37 -1.11 41.03
N PHE A 662 18.81 -0.54 42.10
CA PHE A 662 18.35 -1.29 43.27
C PHE A 662 17.14 -2.20 42.98
N GLU A 663 16.16 -1.73 42.19
CA GLU A 663 14.98 -2.49 41.77
C GLU A 663 15.33 -3.59 40.76
N GLU A 664 16.25 -3.34 39.84
CA GLU A 664 16.82 -4.36 38.95
C GLU A 664 17.62 -5.40 39.73
N ASP A 665 18.37 -5.01 40.76
CA ASP A 665 19.04 -5.93 41.67
C ASP A 665 18.05 -6.76 42.50
N LEU A 666 16.91 -6.18 42.87
CA LEU A 666 15.77 -6.89 43.50
C LEU A 666 15.06 -7.83 42.53
N LYS A 667 14.81 -7.43 41.27
CA LYS A 667 14.24 -8.27 40.20
C LYS A 667 15.21 -9.41 39.84
N ARG A 668 16.53 -9.16 39.80
CA ARG A 668 17.59 -10.17 39.64
C ARG A 668 17.64 -11.12 40.84
N LYS A 669 17.44 -10.63 42.06
CA LYS A 669 17.29 -11.47 43.27
C LYS A 669 16.00 -12.31 43.24
N LYS A 670 14.86 -11.77 42.79
CA LYS A 670 13.58 -12.51 42.60
C LYS A 670 13.66 -13.54 41.45
N LYS A 671 14.37 -13.24 40.35
CA LYS A 671 14.70 -14.22 39.29
C LYS A 671 15.60 -15.36 39.81
N LYS A 672 16.52 -15.08 40.74
CA LYS A 672 17.33 -16.11 41.41
C LYS A 672 16.53 -17.00 42.38
N THR A 673 15.50 -16.49 43.05
CA THR A 673 14.60 -17.32 43.88
C THR A 673 13.59 -18.14 43.08
N ARG A 674 13.14 -17.68 41.89
CA ARG A 674 12.32 -18.51 40.97
C ARG A 674 13.09 -19.68 40.32
N LYS A 675 14.43 -19.66 40.30
CA LYS A 675 15.28 -20.75 39.75
C LYS A 675 15.72 -21.81 40.77
N ARG A 676 15.25 -21.79 42.02
CA ARG A 676 15.67 -22.75 43.07
C ARG A 676 14.65 -23.85 43.44
N SER A 677 13.50 -23.94 42.77
CA SER A 677 12.52 -25.04 43.00
C SER A 677 12.51 -26.12 41.91
N GLN A 678 13.34 -26.03 40.86
CA GLN A 678 13.57 -27.17 39.96
C GLN A 678 14.80 -27.95 40.41
N GLY A 679 14.57 -28.88 41.33
CA GLY A 679 15.55 -29.86 41.75
C GLY A 679 14.87 -31.08 42.35
N ARG A 680 14.88 -32.19 41.59
CA ARG A 680 14.43 -33.57 41.92
C ARG A 680 12.89 -33.71 41.99
N SER A 681 12.25 -34.70 41.38
CA SER A 681 12.66 -36.09 41.12
C SER A 681 11.84 -36.73 39.99
N ILE A 682 12.53 -37.58 39.21
CA ILE A 682 12.11 -38.76 38.41
C ILE A 682 11.06 -38.53 37.32
#